data_AF-A0A973ITL0-F1
#
_entry.id   AF-A0A973ITL0-F1
#
_cell.length_a   1.000
_cell.length_b   1.000
_cell.length_c   1.000
_cell.angle_alpha   90.00
_cell.angle_beta   90.00
_cell.angle_gamma   90.00
#
_symmetry.space_group_name_H-M   'P 1'
#
loop_
_entity.id
_entity.type
_entity.pdbx_description
1 polymer ?
#
loop_
_entity_poly.entity_id
_entity_poly.type
_entity_poly.pdbx_seq_one_letter_code
_entity_poly.pdbx_strand_id
1 'polypeptide(L)'
;MKGTTLTVLVTAALMIAGCSGNPQKNYVKPVKIIFDTDLGPDYDDVGALAFLHAMADSGKAEILATVSSNRNELVAPSIDVINTYFGRPDLQIGAPKGNGASMGAWQHWADSITRKYPHRINSTDEVPDAVEIYRKVLSSQPDKSVTIVTVGFLTNLSNLLKSGPDSTSPLNGSDLVRKKVRRLVSMAGRFPEGKEFNIHIDSAASKHVFENWPGEIIFTGFEIGWEIRTGLRLIASPVENSPVKDVFRISIPLSEEDKYGRMSWDETAVLIAVYGTEGFFETRRGTIIVHPDGSNSWRDDPDGKHLHVVQKMPVPEIARFIEDRMMHLPMAKPSEGGVPEVYLSIKPEVLKDKIAGGWAGKMIGVTYGAPTEFRAQGKPYDDSIKWTPSDIKGSIWQDDLYVQLTFLMSMDRYGVDAPAKKYQEMFAKAGYHLWHANMQARKNYFDSIFPPYSGMPEFNLHADDIDFQIEADYIGFMCPGMPQTAVKLADKTGHIMNYGDGFYGGVFVAALYAAAFFESDISKVVATAMKSLPQESDYYRIIDDVVKLHNHYPDDWRPAWQELESKWGEVDICGAGSPFNIDAKLNGAYIVMGLLYGDGDPLKTLEISTRCGQDSDCNPSNALAVLGVINGFSNLPANMQEGIKAVADSVFIHTDYSFNRAVESSYNYALKFITENGGSVSKRKIRIKKQIPVPPVLEVSFPGLIYKSSISVFDKNGFVLKGKWSNHPVETAGAQNRNFQSVFSGNKGDIAEIRFTGTGISVSGNWVKDGGKADVFLDGKLHRTIDTYYFYSGQQHRNVSLWHATGLNDGEHTVRIIIKGEKRPESEGTNVYLTGATVFTTGT
;
A
#
# COMPACT_ATOMS: atom_id res chain seq x y z
N MET A 1 -42.87 39.47 50.05
CA MET A 1 -41.88 38.45 50.47
C MET A 1 -41.68 37.50 49.29
N LYS A 2 -40.43 37.39 48.80
CA LYS A 2 -39.79 36.31 48.00
C LYS A 2 -40.68 35.54 47.00
N GLY A 3 -40.44 35.45 45.70
CA GLY A 3 -39.32 35.86 44.84
C GLY A 3 -39.68 35.45 43.39
N THR A 4 -39.31 36.30 42.45
CA THR A 4 -39.64 36.25 41.03
C THR A 4 -38.80 35.20 40.31
N THR A 5 -39.40 34.30 39.52
CA THR A 5 -38.68 33.47 38.54
C THR A 5 -39.14 33.89 37.14
N LEU A 6 -38.22 34.49 36.39
CA LEU A 6 -38.42 35.03 35.05
C LEU A 6 -38.10 33.92 34.02
N THR A 7 -39.12 33.49 33.28
CA THR A 7 -38.99 32.58 32.13
C THR A 7 -38.43 33.36 30.94
N VAL A 8 -37.20 33.09 30.53
CA VAL A 8 -36.61 33.63 29.30
C VAL A 8 -36.84 32.64 28.16
N LEU A 9 -37.77 32.98 27.27
CA LEU A 9 -37.94 32.39 25.94
C LEU A 9 -36.99 33.12 24.97
N VAL A 10 -35.94 32.45 24.50
CA VAL A 10 -35.10 32.95 23.40
C VAL A 10 -35.64 32.41 22.08
N THR A 11 -36.29 33.27 21.32
CA THR A 11 -36.65 33.07 19.92
C THR A 11 -35.41 33.24 19.05
N ALA A 12 -34.90 32.14 18.49
CA ALA A 12 -33.87 32.17 17.46
C ALA A 12 -34.50 32.42 16.08
N ALA A 13 -34.38 33.64 15.57
CA ALA A 13 -34.68 33.97 14.18
C ALA A 13 -33.47 33.61 13.30
N LEU A 14 -33.58 32.51 12.54
CA LEU A 14 -32.62 32.18 11.48
C LEU A 14 -32.92 33.04 10.24
N MET A 15 -32.04 34.01 9.97
CA MET A 15 -31.96 34.64 8.65
C MET A 15 -31.25 33.68 7.69
N ILE A 16 -31.99 33.20 6.69
CA ILE A 16 -31.44 32.50 5.52
C ILE A 16 -30.94 33.58 4.55
N ALA A 17 -29.64 33.85 4.57
CA ALA A 17 -28.97 34.60 3.51
C ALA A 17 -28.36 33.58 2.53
N GLY A 18 -28.94 33.49 1.33
CA GLY A 18 -28.40 32.71 0.23
C GLY A 18 -27.05 33.25 -0.21
N CYS A 19 -26.03 32.40 -0.18
CA CYS A 19 -24.79 32.59 -0.92
C CYS A 19 -24.62 31.42 -1.87
N SER A 20 -24.89 31.67 -3.14
CA SER A 20 -24.46 30.89 -4.29
C SER A 20 -22.93 30.93 -4.38
N GLY A 21 -22.27 30.10 -3.57
CA GLY A 21 -20.84 29.81 -3.69
C GLY A 21 -20.63 28.65 -4.65
N ASN A 22 -20.03 28.92 -5.81
CA ASN A 22 -19.38 27.88 -6.60
C ASN A 22 -18.45 27.06 -5.67
N PRO A 23 -18.45 25.72 -5.72
CA PRO A 23 -17.42 24.94 -5.04
C PRO A 23 -16.08 25.23 -5.74
N GLN A 24 -15.33 26.18 -5.19
CA GLN A 24 -13.99 26.47 -5.63
C GLN A 24 -13.13 25.26 -5.24
N LYS A 25 -12.73 24.49 -6.26
CA LYS A 25 -11.82 23.35 -6.15
C LYS A 25 -10.64 23.73 -5.25
N ASN A 26 -10.52 23.10 -4.08
CA ASN A 26 -9.34 23.21 -3.23
C ASN A 26 -8.20 22.42 -3.88
N TYR A 27 -7.55 23.01 -4.88
CA TYR A 27 -6.25 22.54 -5.35
C TYR A 27 -5.23 22.81 -4.24
N VAL A 28 -4.67 21.75 -3.65
CA VAL A 28 -3.50 21.88 -2.78
C VAL A 28 -2.39 22.46 -3.64
N LYS A 29 -1.93 23.68 -3.34
CA LYS A 29 -0.84 24.31 -4.09
C LYS A 29 0.46 23.54 -3.84
N PRO A 30 1.28 23.29 -4.88
CA PRO A 30 2.57 22.61 -4.71
C PRO A 30 3.49 23.39 -3.76
N VAL A 31 4.29 22.67 -2.98
CA VAL A 31 5.33 23.26 -2.14
C VAL A 31 6.50 23.69 -3.03
N LYS A 32 6.84 24.98 -3.00
CA LYS A 32 7.96 25.52 -3.77
C LYS A 32 9.27 25.28 -3.03
N ILE A 33 10.20 24.56 -3.64
CA ILE A 33 11.40 24.05 -2.98
C ILE A 33 12.67 24.56 -3.67
N ILE A 34 13.62 25.06 -2.87
CA ILE A 34 15.04 25.11 -3.26
C ILE A 34 15.73 23.96 -2.51
N PHE A 35 16.43 23.11 -3.24
CA PHE A 35 17.15 21.96 -2.68
C PHE A 35 18.65 22.26 -2.67
N ASP A 36 19.30 22.19 -1.51
CA ASP A 36 20.72 22.45 -1.27
C ASP A 36 21.39 21.17 -0.76
N THR A 37 22.41 20.69 -1.46
CA THR A 37 22.91 19.32 -1.32
C THR A 37 24.43 19.30 -1.40
N ASP A 38 25.09 18.46 -0.61
CA ASP A 38 26.54 18.25 -0.69
C ASP A 38 26.93 17.04 -1.55
N LEU A 39 25.96 16.38 -2.21
CA LEU A 39 26.07 15.29 -3.19
C LEU A 39 27.50 15.04 -3.66
N GLY A 40 28.03 13.86 -3.36
CA GLY A 40 29.42 13.53 -3.62
C GLY A 40 29.98 12.53 -2.62
N PRO A 41 30.29 12.93 -1.37
CA PRO A 41 30.81 12.02 -0.36
C PRO A 41 29.82 10.91 0.01
N ASP A 42 28.52 11.22 -0.02
CA ASP A 42 27.41 10.27 0.11
C ASP A 42 26.59 10.20 -1.18
N TYR A 43 25.72 9.20 -1.28
CA TYR A 43 24.87 8.93 -2.43
C TYR A 43 23.37 8.86 -2.10
N ASP A 44 22.95 9.02 -0.84
CA ASP A 44 21.53 9.17 -0.49
C ASP A 44 20.96 10.52 -0.97
N ASP A 45 21.79 11.55 -1.21
CA ASP A 45 21.39 12.77 -1.93
C ASP A 45 20.72 12.47 -3.29
N VAL A 46 21.19 11.42 -3.99
CA VAL A 46 20.63 10.97 -5.28
C VAL A 46 19.21 10.41 -5.06
N GLY A 47 19.01 9.70 -3.95
CA GLY A 47 17.69 9.23 -3.51
C GLY A 47 16.77 10.40 -3.15
N ALA A 48 17.29 11.43 -2.48
CA ALA A 48 16.54 12.63 -2.12
C ALA A 48 16.11 13.45 -3.34
N LEU A 49 17.00 13.62 -4.32
CA LEU A 49 16.66 14.24 -5.60
C LEU A 49 15.60 13.42 -6.35
N ALA A 50 15.75 12.08 -6.42
CA ALA A 50 14.77 11.21 -7.05
C ALA A 50 13.39 11.34 -6.38
N PHE A 51 13.34 11.34 -5.05
CA PHE A 51 12.12 11.59 -4.29
C PHE A 51 11.53 12.94 -4.69
N LEU A 52 12.32 14.01 -4.62
CA LEU A 52 11.85 15.38 -4.89
C LEU A 52 11.28 15.50 -6.31
N HIS A 53 11.92 14.88 -7.30
CA HIS A 53 11.41 14.81 -8.67
C HIS A 53 10.09 14.04 -8.79
N ALA A 54 9.94 12.93 -8.07
CA ALA A 54 8.67 12.21 -8.00
C ALA A 54 7.54 13.10 -7.46
N MET A 55 7.84 13.95 -6.47
CA MET A 55 6.86 14.91 -5.92
C MET A 55 6.56 16.05 -6.88
N ALA A 56 7.54 16.45 -7.68
CA ALA A 56 7.34 17.45 -8.72
C ALA A 56 6.47 16.90 -9.85
N ASP A 57 6.67 15.65 -10.27
CA ASP A 57 5.84 14.97 -11.27
C ASP A 57 4.41 14.76 -10.75
N SER A 58 4.24 14.44 -9.47
CA SER A 58 2.91 14.30 -8.86
C SER A 58 2.19 15.63 -8.58
N GLY A 59 2.80 16.78 -8.90
CA GLY A 59 2.24 18.11 -8.63
C GLY A 59 2.22 18.51 -7.15
N LYS A 60 2.96 17.82 -6.28
CA LYS A 60 3.07 18.13 -4.84
C LYS A 60 4.20 19.11 -4.52
N ALA A 61 5.23 19.13 -5.35
CA ALA A 61 6.35 20.05 -5.24
C ALA A 61 6.56 20.83 -6.54
N GLU A 62 7.16 22.01 -6.43
CA GLU A 62 7.72 22.76 -7.54
C GLU A 62 9.20 23.02 -7.21
N ILE A 63 10.11 22.39 -7.95
CA ILE A 63 11.54 22.56 -7.76
C ILE A 63 11.93 23.88 -8.43
N LEU A 64 12.42 24.83 -7.64
CA LEU A 64 12.83 26.15 -8.12
C LEU A 64 14.31 26.19 -8.53
N ALA A 65 15.14 25.46 -7.79
CA ALA A 65 16.58 25.30 -8.03
C ALA A 65 17.13 24.11 -7.24
N THR A 66 18.23 23.53 -7.74
CA THR A 66 19.03 22.49 -7.09
C THR A 66 20.46 23.02 -6.97
N VAL A 67 20.87 23.39 -5.78
CA VAL A 67 22.12 24.08 -5.49
C VAL A 67 23.09 23.10 -4.82
N SER A 68 24.34 23.07 -5.26
CA SER A 68 25.39 22.33 -4.60
C SER A 68 26.00 23.16 -3.48
N SER A 69 26.25 22.58 -2.31
CA SER A 69 27.12 23.11 -1.25
C SER A 69 28.54 22.55 -1.31
N ASN A 70 28.80 21.63 -2.24
CA ASN A 70 30.07 20.96 -2.46
C ASN A 70 30.72 21.41 -3.78
N ARG A 71 32.01 21.76 -3.71
CA ARG A 71 32.79 22.30 -4.84
C ARG A 71 33.42 21.23 -5.72
N ASN A 72 33.29 19.95 -5.40
CA ASN A 72 33.88 18.90 -6.20
C ASN A 72 33.37 18.96 -7.66
N GLU A 73 34.26 18.70 -8.62
CA GLU A 73 34.02 18.98 -10.04
C GLU A 73 32.87 18.18 -10.66
N LEU A 74 32.50 17.02 -10.08
CA LEU A 74 31.46 16.14 -10.60
C LEU A 74 30.08 16.36 -9.98
N VAL A 75 29.95 17.25 -8.99
CA VAL A 75 28.69 17.44 -8.26
C VAL A 75 27.63 18.10 -9.12
N ALA A 76 27.90 19.27 -9.70
CA ALA A 76 26.93 19.94 -10.57
C ALA A 76 26.59 19.12 -11.84
N PRO A 77 27.55 18.46 -12.52
CA PRO A 77 27.26 17.49 -13.58
C PRO A 77 26.30 16.38 -13.13
N SER A 78 26.51 15.81 -11.93
CA SER A 78 25.65 14.74 -11.40
C SER A 78 24.23 15.22 -11.09
N ILE A 79 24.08 16.41 -10.50
CA ILE A 79 22.77 17.06 -10.31
C ILE A 79 22.07 17.27 -11.66
N ASP A 80 22.81 17.73 -12.68
CA ASP A 80 22.28 17.99 -14.01
C ASP A 80 21.87 16.71 -14.75
N VAL A 81 22.61 15.60 -14.58
CA VAL A 81 22.20 14.26 -15.03
C VAL A 81 20.85 13.87 -14.43
N ILE A 82 20.68 14.00 -13.11
CA ILE A 82 19.44 13.60 -12.42
C ILE A 82 18.28 14.51 -12.85
N ASN A 83 18.49 15.82 -12.88
CA ASN A 83 17.51 16.80 -13.36
C ASN A 83 17.08 16.51 -14.82
N THR A 84 18.04 16.20 -15.69
CA THR A 84 17.80 15.87 -17.10
C THR A 84 17.03 14.57 -17.25
N TYR A 85 17.42 13.53 -16.52
CA TYR A 85 16.69 12.25 -16.48
C TYR A 85 15.23 12.45 -16.08
N PHE A 86 14.97 13.32 -15.08
CA PHE A 86 13.61 13.68 -14.67
C PHE A 86 12.94 14.76 -15.53
N GLY A 87 13.42 14.99 -16.76
CA GLY A 87 12.79 15.87 -17.75
C GLY A 87 12.85 17.36 -17.40
N ARG A 88 13.78 17.77 -16.52
CA ARG A 88 13.96 19.15 -16.03
C ARG A 88 15.37 19.68 -16.27
N PRO A 89 15.92 19.60 -17.51
CA PRO A 89 17.27 20.07 -17.80
C PRO A 89 17.44 21.57 -17.55
N ASP A 90 16.37 22.36 -17.55
CA ASP A 90 16.44 23.82 -17.37
C ASP A 90 16.49 24.27 -15.91
N LEU A 91 16.44 23.35 -14.93
CA LEU A 91 16.56 23.72 -13.52
C LEU A 91 17.87 24.47 -13.27
N GLN A 92 17.79 25.54 -12.49
CA GLN A 92 18.95 26.33 -12.15
C GLN A 92 19.82 25.56 -11.15
N ILE A 93 21.10 25.45 -11.48
CA ILE A 93 22.13 24.85 -10.63
C ILE A 93 23.15 25.93 -10.29
N GLY A 94 23.58 25.98 -9.04
CA GLY A 94 24.65 26.86 -8.57
C GLY A 94 25.56 26.11 -7.61
N ALA A 95 26.77 26.62 -7.42
CA ALA A 95 27.75 26.02 -6.51
C ALA A 95 28.63 27.12 -5.87
N PRO A 96 29.19 26.91 -4.66
CA PRO A 96 30.04 27.89 -4.02
C PRO A 96 31.31 28.17 -4.84
N LYS A 97 31.56 29.45 -5.16
CA LYS A 97 32.80 29.87 -5.85
C LYS A 97 33.93 30.28 -4.90
N GLY A 98 33.61 30.55 -3.64
CA GLY A 98 34.57 30.90 -2.60
C GLY A 98 35.06 29.71 -1.78
N ASN A 99 35.34 29.95 -0.50
CA ASN A 99 35.60 28.86 0.46
C ASN A 99 34.37 27.96 0.58
N GLY A 100 34.59 26.65 0.60
CA GLY A 100 33.58 25.61 0.73
C GLY A 100 34.23 24.24 0.65
N ALA A 101 33.55 23.21 1.16
CA ALA A 101 34.03 21.84 1.08
C ALA A 101 34.14 21.37 -0.38
N SER A 102 35.06 20.46 -0.64
CA SER A 102 35.26 19.84 -1.95
C SER A 102 35.54 18.35 -1.74
N MET A 103 34.49 17.54 -1.79
CA MET A 103 34.54 16.10 -1.50
C MET A 103 33.93 15.31 -2.65
N GLY A 104 34.66 14.33 -3.18
CA GLY A 104 34.19 13.50 -4.28
C GLY A 104 33.60 12.17 -3.83
N ALA A 105 32.95 11.47 -4.76
CA ALA A 105 32.44 10.12 -4.56
C ALA A 105 33.54 9.06 -4.73
N TRP A 106 34.02 8.50 -3.62
CA TRP A 106 35.07 7.47 -3.65
C TRP A 106 34.61 6.16 -4.31
N GLN A 107 33.30 5.90 -4.37
CA GLN A 107 32.71 4.74 -5.05
C GLN A 107 32.66 4.89 -6.58
N HIS A 108 33.08 6.04 -7.14
CA HIS A 108 33.08 6.34 -8.59
C HIS A 108 31.70 6.26 -9.28
N TRP A 109 30.59 6.37 -8.52
CA TRP A 109 29.26 6.46 -9.11
C TRP A 109 29.08 7.77 -9.90
N ALA A 110 29.67 8.88 -9.43
CA ALA A 110 29.57 10.19 -10.08
C ALA A 110 30.23 10.19 -11.48
N ASP A 111 31.43 9.62 -11.59
CA ASP A 111 32.12 9.40 -12.88
C ASP A 111 31.27 8.52 -13.82
N SER A 112 30.64 7.50 -13.25
CA SER A 112 29.86 6.52 -14.01
C SER A 112 28.60 7.12 -14.63
N ILE A 113 27.83 7.90 -13.86
CA ILE A 113 26.59 8.48 -14.37
C ILE A 113 26.84 9.65 -15.31
N THR A 114 27.84 10.48 -15.04
CA THR A 114 28.20 11.61 -15.93
C THR A 114 28.72 11.11 -17.27
N ARG A 115 29.43 9.97 -17.31
CA ARG A 115 29.85 9.37 -18.57
C ARG A 115 28.71 8.70 -19.36
N LYS A 116 27.70 8.16 -18.67
CA LYS A 116 26.64 7.34 -19.28
C LYS A 116 25.41 8.14 -19.70
N TYR A 117 25.02 9.15 -18.93
CA TYR A 117 23.71 9.80 -19.08
C TYR A 117 23.81 11.20 -19.70
N PRO A 118 22.79 11.64 -20.48
CA PRO A 118 22.76 12.98 -21.04
C PRO A 118 22.71 14.08 -19.97
N HIS A 119 23.52 15.12 -20.16
CA HIS A 119 23.60 16.31 -19.31
C HIS A 119 24.31 17.43 -20.10
N ARG A 120 24.25 18.67 -19.62
CA ARG A 120 24.80 19.89 -20.25
C ARG A 120 26.01 20.48 -19.51
N ILE A 121 26.16 20.22 -18.21
CA ILE A 121 27.22 20.80 -17.37
C ILE A 121 28.40 19.84 -17.25
N ASN A 122 29.59 20.22 -17.69
CA ASN A 122 30.77 19.34 -17.64
C ASN A 122 31.55 19.44 -16.33
N SER A 123 31.43 20.56 -15.61
CA SER A 123 32.12 20.78 -14.34
C SER A 123 31.34 21.70 -13.42
N THR A 124 31.44 21.49 -12.11
CA THR A 124 30.92 22.39 -11.06
C THR A 124 31.43 23.83 -11.18
N ASP A 125 32.57 24.05 -11.81
CA ASP A 125 33.07 25.42 -12.05
C ASP A 125 32.28 26.17 -13.14
N GLU A 126 31.52 25.50 -14.00
CA GLU A 126 30.73 26.12 -15.08
C GLU A 126 29.43 26.80 -14.58
N VAL A 127 28.88 26.36 -13.44
CA VAL A 127 27.61 26.90 -12.93
C VAL A 127 27.81 28.22 -12.16
N PRO A 128 26.80 29.10 -12.04
CA PRO A 128 26.90 30.34 -11.26
C PRO A 128 27.17 30.12 -9.76
N ASP A 129 27.50 31.20 -9.04
CA ASP A 129 27.62 31.15 -7.60
C ASP A 129 26.28 30.81 -6.93
N ALA A 130 26.31 29.93 -5.91
CA ALA A 130 25.13 29.50 -5.19
C ALA A 130 24.31 30.68 -4.61
N VAL A 131 24.96 31.72 -4.09
CA VAL A 131 24.28 32.89 -3.51
C VAL A 131 23.54 33.68 -4.59
N GLU A 132 24.09 33.78 -5.79
CA GLU A 132 23.43 34.42 -6.93
C GLU A 132 22.12 33.69 -7.28
N ILE A 133 22.16 32.35 -7.35
CA ILE A 133 20.97 31.53 -7.61
C ILE A 133 19.92 31.72 -6.51
N TYR A 134 20.32 31.65 -5.23
CA TYR A 134 19.41 31.89 -4.11
C TYR A 134 18.72 33.25 -4.18
N ARG A 135 19.50 34.33 -4.38
CA ARG A 135 18.96 35.69 -4.40
C ARG A 135 18.02 35.92 -5.59
N LYS A 136 18.39 35.43 -6.77
CA LYS A 136 17.56 35.47 -7.98
C LYS A 136 16.25 34.73 -7.80
N VAL A 137 16.30 33.48 -7.35
CA VAL A 137 15.12 32.64 -7.16
C VAL A 137 14.21 33.25 -6.10
N LEU A 138 14.72 33.53 -4.89
CA LEU A 138 13.91 34.06 -3.79
C LEU A 138 13.24 35.40 -4.14
N SER A 139 13.94 36.30 -4.83
CA SER A 139 13.40 37.62 -5.19
C SER A 139 12.20 37.53 -6.14
N SER A 140 12.14 36.49 -6.97
CA SER A 140 11.03 36.24 -7.89
C SER A 140 9.79 35.61 -7.25
N GLN A 141 9.92 35.05 -6.05
CA GLN A 141 8.84 34.27 -5.43
C GLN A 141 7.91 35.14 -4.56
N PRO A 142 6.64 34.74 -4.37
CA PRO A 142 5.76 35.38 -3.40
C PRO A 142 6.35 35.32 -1.97
N ASP A 143 5.96 36.27 -1.13
CA ASP A 143 6.38 36.29 0.27
C ASP A 143 5.88 35.03 0.99
N LYS A 144 6.72 34.48 1.89
CA LYS A 144 6.44 33.26 2.65
C LYS A 144 5.99 32.04 1.83
N SER A 145 6.51 31.90 0.62
CA SER A 145 6.11 30.80 -0.29
C SER A 145 7.15 29.71 -0.49
N VAL A 146 8.43 29.99 -0.19
CA VAL A 146 9.54 29.05 -0.47
C VAL A 146 9.90 28.24 0.77
N THR A 147 10.05 26.94 0.59
CA THR A 147 10.71 26.04 1.55
C THR A 147 12.12 25.77 1.06
N ILE A 148 13.11 25.94 1.92
CA ILE A 148 14.49 25.53 1.61
C ILE A 148 14.72 24.18 2.28
N VAL A 149 15.26 23.23 1.53
CA VAL A 149 15.69 21.92 2.01
C VAL A 149 17.20 21.89 1.87
N THR A 150 17.91 21.79 2.99
CA THR A 150 19.37 21.66 2.99
C THR A 150 19.73 20.30 3.57
N VAL A 151 20.52 19.56 2.82
CA VAL A 151 20.97 18.22 3.19
C VAL A 151 22.49 18.10 3.28
N GLY A 152 23.21 19.15 2.93
CA GLY A 152 24.66 19.22 2.99
C GLY A 152 25.21 20.37 3.83
N PHE A 153 26.39 20.85 3.45
CA PHE A 153 27.13 21.92 4.14
C PHE A 153 26.41 23.27 4.11
N LEU A 154 26.48 24.03 5.21
CA LEU A 154 25.70 25.28 5.35
C LEU A 154 26.40 26.55 4.86
N THR A 155 27.56 26.41 4.20
CA THR A 155 28.32 27.51 3.60
C THR A 155 27.44 28.41 2.71
N ASN A 156 26.62 27.81 1.83
CA ASN A 156 25.73 28.55 0.94
C ASN A 156 24.74 29.43 1.70
N LEU A 157 24.06 28.85 2.69
CA LEU A 157 23.08 29.57 3.52
C LEU A 157 23.76 30.62 4.39
N SER A 158 24.95 30.34 4.95
CA SER A 158 25.72 31.33 5.70
C SER A 158 26.10 32.52 4.81
N ASN A 159 26.55 32.27 3.58
CA ASN A 159 26.95 33.33 2.66
C ASN A 159 25.72 34.11 2.16
N LEU A 160 24.58 33.44 1.96
CA LEU A 160 23.32 34.10 1.68
C LEU A 160 22.95 35.07 2.81
N LEU A 161 22.94 34.65 4.08
CA LEU A 161 22.60 35.53 5.20
C LEU A 161 23.55 36.74 5.31
N LYS A 162 24.83 36.58 4.95
CA LYS A 162 25.85 37.64 4.94
C LYS A 162 25.80 38.54 3.70
N SER A 163 25.05 38.16 2.65
CA SER A 163 25.02 38.90 1.40
C SER A 163 24.32 40.27 1.53
N GLY A 164 24.88 41.29 0.87
CA GLY A 164 24.26 42.61 0.74
C GLY A 164 23.20 42.66 -0.38
N PRO A 165 22.53 43.82 -0.57
CA PRO A 165 21.69 44.08 -1.74
C PRO A 165 22.47 43.91 -3.06
N ASP A 166 21.75 43.57 -4.13
CA ASP A 166 22.32 43.36 -5.47
C ASP A 166 21.32 43.78 -6.57
N SER A 167 21.63 43.45 -7.82
CA SER A 167 20.78 43.75 -8.98
C SER A 167 19.45 42.98 -8.99
N THR A 168 19.34 41.88 -8.23
CA THR A 168 18.13 41.04 -8.17
C THR A 168 17.19 41.43 -7.03
N SER A 169 17.73 41.98 -5.94
CA SER A 169 16.97 42.38 -4.76
C SER A 169 17.58 43.60 -4.04
N PRO A 170 16.77 44.61 -3.68
CA PRO A 170 17.23 45.69 -2.81
C PRO A 170 17.43 45.26 -1.35
N LEU A 171 17.03 44.03 -0.97
CA LEU A 171 17.19 43.49 0.38
C LEU A 171 18.57 42.83 0.56
N ASN A 172 19.15 42.97 1.75
CA ASN A 172 20.22 42.06 2.18
C ASN A 172 19.66 40.63 2.31
N GLY A 173 20.55 39.63 2.35
CA GLY A 173 20.10 38.24 2.30
C GLY A 173 19.28 37.79 3.51
N SER A 174 19.58 38.28 4.72
CA SER A 174 18.78 37.96 5.92
C SER A 174 17.33 38.48 5.80
N ASP A 175 17.15 39.70 5.31
CA ASP A 175 15.82 40.28 5.08
C ASP A 175 15.09 39.61 3.92
N LEU A 176 15.83 39.22 2.87
CA LEU A 176 15.27 38.46 1.75
C LEU A 176 14.75 37.09 2.22
N VAL A 177 15.54 36.34 2.99
CA VAL A 177 15.13 35.06 3.59
C VAL A 177 13.92 35.28 4.50
N ARG A 178 13.97 36.28 5.39
CA ARG A 178 12.83 36.61 6.28
C ARG A 178 11.55 36.88 5.50
N LYS A 179 11.64 37.57 4.37
CA LYS A 179 10.47 37.92 3.54
C LYS A 179 9.94 36.74 2.73
N LYS A 180 10.82 35.96 2.11
CA LYS A 180 10.45 34.97 1.08
C LYS A 180 10.30 33.55 1.59
N VAL A 181 11.11 33.16 2.57
CA VAL A 181 11.18 31.79 3.05
C VAL A 181 10.11 31.55 4.11
N ARG A 182 9.33 30.49 3.90
CA ARG A 182 8.32 29.96 4.83
C ARG A 182 8.99 29.20 5.96
N ARG A 183 9.89 28.27 5.63
CA ARG A 183 10.64 27.42 6.57
C ARG A 183 11.91 26.86 5.95
N LEU A 184 12.85 26.49 6.81
CA LEU A 184 14.03 25.69 6.48
C LEU A 184 13.84 24.28 7.01
N VAL A 185 14.11 23.27 6.19
CA VAL A 185 14.24 21.87 6.61
C VAL A 185 15.70 21.48 6.43
N SER A 186 16.33 20.98 7.48
CA SER A 186 17.77 20.68 7.52
C SER A 186 18.00 19.23 7.94
N MET A 187 18.68 18.45 7.10
CA MET A 187 19.33 17.22 7.57
C MET A 187 20.61 17.66 8.29
N ALA A 188 20.56 17.69 9.62
CA ALA A 188 21.69 18.14 10.43
C ALA A 188 21.55 17.73 11.89
N GLY A 189 22.69 17.50 12.52
CA GLY A 189 22.80 17.24 13.95
C GLY A 189 22.36 15.84 14.37
N ARG A 190 22.63 15.53 15.63
CA ARG A 190 22.18 14.32 16.31
C ARG A 190 21.48 14.72 17.59
N PHE A 191 20.25 14.27 17.79
CA PHE A 191 19.42 14.73 18.92
C PHE A 191 19.26 13.65 19.99
N PRO A 192 19.31 14.02 21.29
CA PRO A 192 19.48 15.39 21.81
C PRO A 192 20.92 15.91 21.77
N GLU A 193 21.92 15.04 21.60
CA GLU A 193 23.33 15.44 21.49
C GLU A 193 24.12 14.47 20.61
N GLY A 194 25.22 14.95 20.03
CA GLY A 194 26.15 14.11 19.32
C GLY A 194 26.92 14.87 18.26
N LYS A 195 27.37 14.12 17.24
CA LYS A 195 28.15 14.65 16.14
C LYS A 195 27.60 14.08 14.84
N GLU A 196 27.31 14.95 13.89
CA GLU A 196 26.76 14.64 12.57
C GLU A 196 27.68 15.25 11.51
N PHE A 197 27.76 14.61 10.34
CA PHE A 197 28.78 14.86 9.33
C PHE A 197 28.76 16.30 8.80
N ASN A 198 27.60 16.82 8.41
CA ASN A 198 27.44 18.15 7.84
C ASN A 198 27.83 19.26 8.82
N ILE A 199 27.37 19.17 10.08
CA ILE A 199 27.80 20.11 11.13
C ILE A 199 29.30 19.96 11.42
N HIS A 200 29.84 18.73 11.39
CA HIS A 200 31.24 18.51 11.68
C HIS A 200 32.16 19.18 10.66
N ILE A 201 31.88 18.98 9.36
CA ILE A 201 32.70 19.49 8.27
C ILE A 201 32.57 21.02 8.16
N ASP A 202 31.37 21.56 8.37
CA ASP A 202 31.11 23.00 8.20
C ASP A 202 30.54 23.65 9.48
N SER A 203 31.26 23.47 10.59
CA SER A 203 30.79 23.88 11.92
C SER A 203 30.59 25.38 12.07
N ALA A 204 31.45 26.19 11.45
CA ALA A 204 31.37 27.65 11.51
C ALA A 204 30.15 28.20 10.75
N ALA A 205 29.87 27.69 9.55
CA ALA A 205 28.67 28.09 8.81
C ALA A 205 27.41 27.54 9.48
N SER A 206 27.45 26.29 9.96
CA SER A 206 26.32 25.66 10.67
C SER A 206 25.91 26.46 11.90
N LYS A 207 26.89 26.81 12.74
CA LYS A 207 26.67 27.68 13.91
C LYS A 207 26.07 29.02 13.48
N HIS A 208 26.66 29.67 12.48
CA HIS A 208 26.16 30.96 12.02
C HIS A 208 24.72 30.90 11.52
N VAL A 209 24.37 29.91 10.70
CA VAL A 209 23.02 29.76 10.15
C VAL A 209 22.02 29.46 11.27
N PHE A 210 22.28 28.47 12.13
CA PHE A 210 21.32 28.08 13.16
C PHE A 210 21.12 29.16 14.23
N GLU A 211 22.12 29.99 14.53
CA GLU A 211 21.97 31.11 15.47
C GLU A 211 21.26 32.33 14.84
N ASN A 212 21.38 32.53 13.52
CA ASN A 212 20.96 33.78 12.86
C ASN A 212 19.80 33.60 11.87
N TRP A 213 19.27 32.40 11.68
CA TRP A 213 18.15 32.17 10.77
C TRP A 213 16.91 32.95 11.22
N PRO A 214 16.28 33.75 10.34
CA PRO A 214 15.20 34.63 10.76
C PRO A 214 13.87 33.90 11.02
N GLY A 215 13.69 32.69 10.51
CA GLY A 215 12.44 31.90 10.55
C GLY A 215 12.53 30.58 11.33
N GLU A 216 11.57 29.68 11.10
CA GLU A 216 11.55 28.33 11.68
C GLU A 216 12.53 27.38 10.96
N ILE A 217 13.21 26.53 11.73
CA ILE A 217 14.04 25.42 11.23
C ILE A 217 13.46 24.10 11.74
N ILE A 218 13.29 23.13 10.85
CA ILE A 218 12.94 21.75 11.21
C ILE A 218 14.14 20.86 10.89
N PHE A 219 14.67 20.20 11.92
CA PHE A 219 15.78 19.26 11.83
C PHE A 219 15.29 17.83 11.68
N THR A 220 15.89 17.10 10.74
CA THR A 220 15.94 15.64 10.75
C THR A 220 17.36 15.23 11.11
N GLY A 221 17.48 14.55 12.25
CA GLY A 221 18.78 14.22 12.84
C GLY A 221 19.36 12.92 12.28
N PHE A 222 20.65 12.71 12.54
CA PHE A 222 21.38 11.49 12.20
C PHE A 222 20.63 10.22 12.62
N GLU A 223 20.04 10.21 13.82
CA GLU A 223 19.33 9.07 14.39
C GLU A 223 18.06 8.67 13.62
N ILE A 224 17.48 9.60 12.84
CA ILE A 224 16.28 9.33 12.05
C ILE A 224 16.66 8.59 10.77
N GLY A 225 17.57 9.17 9.97
CA GLY A 225 18.03 8.56 8.73
C GLY A 225 18.81 7.26 8.93
N TRP A 226 19.49 7.11 10.09
CA TRP A 226 20.23 5.89 10.42
C TRP A 226 19.37 4.62 10.44
N GLU A 227 18.15 4.73 10.98
CA GLU A 227 17.23 3.59 11.10
C GLU A 227 16.55 3.26 9.78
N ILE A 228 16.31 4.27 8.93
CA ILE A 228 15.54 4.14 7.70
C ILE A 228 16.50 3.73 6.57
N ARG A 229 16.37 2.50 6.06
CA ARG A 229 17.24 1.98 5.00
C ARG A 229 16.49 1.76 3.70
N THR A 230 17.05 2.23 2.58
CA THR A 230 16.45 2.16 1.25
C THR A 230 17.49 1.77 0.18
N GLY A 231 17.03 1.52 -1.04
CA GLY A 231 17.86 1.23 -2.21
C GLY A 231 17.83 -0.22 -2.67
N LEU A 232 17.54 -1.19 -1.79
CA LEU A 232 17.51 -2.61 -2.15
C LEU A 232 16.35 -2.98 -3.08
N ARG A 233 15.14 -2.41 -2.88
CA ARG A 233 14.03 -2.60 -3.83
C ARG A 233 14.29 -1.84 -5.12
N LEU A 234 14.94 -0.68 -5.04
CA LEU A 234 15.34 0.06 -6.25
C LEU A 234 16.28 -0.77 -7.13
N ILE A 235 17.33 -1.38 -6.58
CA ILE A 235 18.25 -2.21 -7.37
C ILE A 235 17.58 -3.48 -7.90
N ALA A 236 16.63 -4.06 -7.14
CA ALA A 236 15.88 -5.25 -7.54
C ALA A 236 14.74 -4.95 -8.53
N SER A 237 14.34 -3.68 -8.66
CA SER A 237 13.23 -3.26 -9.51
C SER A 237 13.49 -3.54 -11.00
N PRO A 238 12.44 -3.67 -11.84
CA PRO A 238 12.61 -3.82 -13.29
C PRO A 238 12.98 -2.51 -14.00
N VAL A 239 13.25 -1.41 -13.27
CA VAL A 239 13.61 -0.11 -13.88
C VAL A 239 14.91 -0.24 -14.67
N GLU A 240 14.87 0.20 -15.93
CA GLU A 240 16.03 0.26 -16.83
C GLU A 240 16.44 1.71 -17.09
N ASN A 241 17.71 1.93 -17.45
CA ASN A 241 18.27 3.24 -17.82
C ASN A 241 18.01 4.36 -16.78
N SER A 242 18.09 4.04 -15.49
CA SER A 242 17.94 5.02 -14.40
C SER A 242 19.29 5.36 -13.77
N PRO A 243 19.72 6.64 -13.79
CA PRO A 243 20.94 7.06 -13.08
C PRO A 243 20.82 6.84 -11.58
N VAL A 244 19.61 6.96 -11.01
CA VAL A 244 19.33 6.71 -9.59
C VAL A 244 19.61 5.24 -9.26
N LYS A 245 19.02 4.31 -10.02
CA LYS A 245 19.25 2.87 -9.82
C LYS A 245 20.72 2.51 -9.99
N ASP A 246 21.39 3.09 -10.98
CA ASP A 246 22.81 2.83 -11.23
C ASP A 246 23.70 3.29 -10.07
N VAL A 247 23.45 4.45 -9.48
CA VAL A 247 24.19 4.93 -8.30
C VAL A 247 24.07 3.92 -7.16
N PHE A 248 22.85 3.54 -6.78
CA PHE A 248 22.65 2.61 -5.67
C PHE A 248 23.24 1.22 -5.96
N ARG A 249 23.12 0.74 -7.21
CA ARG A 249 23.69 -0.54 -7.66
C ARG A 249 25.23 -0.53 -7.63
N ILE A 250 25.87 0.60 -7.92
CA ILE A 250 27.33 0.76 -7.86
C ILE A 250 27.79 0.82 -6.40
N SER A 251 27.11 1.61 -5.57
CA SER A 251 27.58 1.95 -4.23
C SER A 251 27.33 0.85 -3.19
N ILE A 252 26.14 0.26 -3.14
CA ILE A 252 25.75 -0.70 -2.08
C ILE A 252 26.75 -1.86 -1.92
N PRO A 253 27.22 -2.53 -2.99
CA PRO A 253 28.15 -3.64 -2.84
C PRO A 253 29.55 -3.26 -2.35
N LEU A 254 29.91 -1.97 -2.34
CA LEU A 254 31.25 -1.49 -1.97
C LEU A 254 31.40 -1.19 -0.47
N SER A 255 30.32 -1.27 0.31
CA SER A 255 30.30 -0.98 1.74
C SER A 255 29.50 -2.03 2.51
N GLU A 256 30.13 -2.67 3.50
CA GLU A 256 29.45 -3.64 4.38
C GLU A 256 28.32 -2.99 5.21
N GLU A 257 28.41 -1.68 5.46
CA GLU A 257 27.38 -0.91 6.18
C GLU A 257 26.05 -0.87 5.41
N ASP A 258 26.12 -0.89 4.07
CA ASP A 258 24.99 -0.75 3.16
C ASP A 258 24.33 -2.09 2.78
N LYS A 259 24.77 -3.21 3.37
CA LYS A 259 24.25 -4.57 3.05
C LYS A 259 22.73 -4.73 3.20
N TYR A 260 22.10 -3.89 4.02
CA TYR A 260 20.65 -3.88 4.25
C TYR A 260 19.98 -2.63 3.64
N GLY A 261 20.62 -1.98 2.68
CA GLY A 261 20.22 -0.69 2.12
C GLY A 261 21.00 0.47 2.73
N ARG A 262 20.98 1.60 2.02
CA ARG A 262 21.60 2.86 2.42
C ARG A 262 20.70 3.60 3.42
N MET A 263 21.30 4.19 4.44
CA MET A 263 20.61 5.08 5.39
C MET A 263 20.00 6.27 4.65
N SER A 264 18.76 6.62 4.99
CA SER A 264 18.01 7.69 4.31
C SER A 264 18.02 8.98 5.12
N TRP A 265 19.16 9.65 5.20
CA TRP A 265 19.25 10.92 5.91
C TRP A 265 18.59 12.03 5.09
N ASP A 266 18.94 12.13 3.81
CA ASP A 266 18.53 13.25 2.98
C ASP A 266 17.07 13.14 2.50
N GLU A 267 16.60 11.93 2.23
CA GLU A 267 15.21 11.70 1.82
C GLU A 267 14.23 12.10 2.91
N THR A 268 14.62 11.99 4.18
CA THR A 268 13.75 12.40 5.30
C THR A 268 13.54 13.92 5.34
N ALA A 269 14.55 14.71 4.92
CA ALA A 269 14.41 16.16 4.81
C ALA A 269 13.43 16.53 3.67
N VAL A 270 13.52 15.85 2.52
CA VAL A 270 12.58 16.03 1.41
C VAL A 270 11.16 15.63 1.81
N LEU A 271 11.01 14.52 2.53
CA LEU A 271 9.72 14.05 3.05
C LEU A 271 9.06 15.13 3.94
N ILE A 272 9.80 15.67 4.91
CA ILE A 272 9.31 16.72 5.82
C ILE A 272 8.94 18.00 5.06
N ALA A 273 9.72 18.37 4.04
CA ALA A 273 9.48 19.56 3.26
C ALA A 273 8.17 19.50 2.46
N VAL A 274 7.88 18.33 1.86
CA VAL A 274 6.71 18.14 0.99
C VAL A 274 5.45 17.80 1.80
N TYR A 275 5.56 16.87 2.76
CA TYR A 275 4.41 16.33 3.48
C TYR A 275 4.20 16.96 4.87
N GLY A 276 5.19 17.68 5.39
CA GLY A 276 5.21 18.08 6.80
C GLY A 276 5.60 16.91 7.71
N THR A 277 5.45 17.11 9.01
CA THR A 277 5.81 16.10 10.03
C THR A 277 4.62 15.23 10.44
N GLU A 278 3.39 15.72 10.25
CA GLU A 278 2.19 15.04 10.73
C GLU A 278 2.01 13.66 10.08
N GLY A 279 1.78 12.64 10.91
CA GLY A 279 1.64 11.26 10.48
C GLY A 279 2.97 10.49 10.33
N PHE A 280 4.08 11.18 10.07
CA PHE A 280 5.41 10.58 9.91
C PHE A 280 6.25 10.66 11.18
N PHE A 281 6.24 11.82 11.83
CA PHE A 281 7.08 12.13 12.97
C PHE A 281 6.31 12.84 14.08
N GLU A 282 6.81 12.74 15.31
CA GLU A 282 6.56 13.76 16.33
C GLU A 282 7.59 14.88 16.21
N THR A 283 7.33 16.02 16.85
CA THR A 283 8.29 17.14 16.91
C THR A 283 8.56 17.54 18.35
N ARG A 284 9.81 17.95 18.63
CA ARG A 284 10.22 18.59 19.89
C ARG A 284 10.74 19.99 19.58
N ARG A 285 10.27 20.98 20.34
CA ARG A 285 10.60 22.41 20.12
C ARG A 285 11.70 22.86 21.07
N GLY A 286 12.66 23.60 20.53
CA GLY A 286 13.85 23.97 21.26
C GLY A 286 14.83 24.79 20.45
N THR A 287 16.10 24.69 20.81
CA THR A 287 17.24 25.34 20.16
C THR A 287 18.41 24.36 20.08
N ILE A 288 19.03 24.29 18.90
CA ILE A 288 20.28 23.54 18.70
C ILE A 288 21.45 24.43 19.12
N ILE A 289 22.43 23.85 19.80
CA ILE A 289 23.68 24.51 20.18
C ILE A 289 24.80 23.81 19.44
N VAL A 290 25.48 24.51 18.53
CA VAL A 290 26.62 23.98 17.78
C VAL A 290 27.92 24.36 18.49
N HIS A 291 28.73 23.35 18.79
CA HIS A 291 30.01 23.50 19.46
C HIS A 291 31.16 23.67 18.46
N PRO A 292 32.29 24.30 18.86
CA PRO A 292 33.41 24.55 17.96
C PRO A 292 34.05 23.29 17.34
N ASP A 293 33.90 22.14 17.99
CA ASP A 293 34.43 20.85 17.52
C ASP A 293 33.52 20.13 16.49
N GLY A 294 32.39 20.77 16.14
CA GLY A 294 31.40 20.25 15.20
C GLY A 294 30.37 19.30 15.81
N SER A 295 30.36 19.13 17.14
CA SER A 295 29.26 18.46 17.84
C SER A 295 28.08 19.42 18.07
N ASN A 296 26.90 18.88 18.36
CA ASN A 296 25.73 19.64 18.76
C ASN A 296 25.13 19.11 20.07
N SER A 297 24.43 20.00 20.79
CA SER A 297 23.49 19.63 21.85
C SER A 297 22.15 20.34 21.65
N TRP A 298 21.13 19.89 22.38
CA TRP A 298 19.77 20.43 22.32
C TRP A 298 19.37 21.06 23.64
N ARG A 299 18.66 22.19 23.55
CA ARG A 299 18.01 22.85 24.68
C ARG A 299 16.52 22.98 24.40
N ASP A 300 15.70 22.37 25.25
CA ASP A 300 14.25 22.56 25.19
C ASP A 300 13.89 24.02 25.40
N ASP A 301 13.02 24.53 24.53
CA ASP A 301 12.61 25.92 24.49
C ASP A 301 11.24 25.99 23.79
N PRO A 302 10.13 26.08 24.55
CA PRO A 302 8.77 26.12 23.99
C PRO A 302 8.52 27.31 23.06
N ASP A 303 9.28 28.39 23.21
CA ASP A 303 9.22 29.59 22.36
C ASP A 303 10.34 29.60 21.29
N GLY A 304 11.16 28.54 21.27
CA GLY A 304 12.25 28.33 20.34
C GLY A 304 11.78 28.22 18.88
N LYS A 305 12.63 28.70 17.97
CA LYS A 305 12.36 28.66 16.52
C LYS A 305 12.73 27.32 15.88
N HIS A 306 13.35 26.41 16.62
CA HIS A 306 13.79 25.14 16.07
C HIS A 306 12.87 24.01 16.50
N LEU A 307 12.74 23.04 15.61
CA LEU A 307 12.10 21.77 15.86
C LEU A 307 13.09 20.68 15.46
N HIS A 308 13.20 19.59 16.21
CA HIS A 308 13.70 18.34 15.66
C HIS A 308 12.59 17.30 15.66
N VAL A 309 12.65 16.39 14.70
CA VAL A 309 11.69 15.30 14.58
C VAL A 309 12.07 14.13 15.49
N VAL A 310 11.08 13.33 15.87
CA VAL A 310 11.24 12.04 16.56
C VAL A 310 10.43 11.01 15.80
N GLN A 311 11.02 9.83 15.57
CA GLN A 311 10.38 8.75 14.81
C GLN A 311 9.01 8.40 15.39
N LYS A 312 7.97 8.38 14.54
CA LYS A 312 6.60 8.01 14.92
C LYS A 312 6.02 6.91 14.03
N MET A 313 6.17 7.06 12.71
CA MET A 313 5.82 6.00 11.77
C MET A 313 6.80 4.82 11.93
N PRO A 314 6.37 3.56 11.82
CA PRO A 314 7.30 2.44 11.83
C PRO A 314 8.33 2.56 10.71
N VAL A 315 9.59 2.25 11.04
CA VAL A 315 10.75 2.37 10.14
C VAL A 315 10.53 1.66 8.79
N PRO A 316 10.00 0.42 8.73
CA PRO A 316 9.76 -0.23 7.43
C PRO A 316 8.72 0.49 6.56
N GLU A 317 7.71 1.13 7.16
CA GLU A 317 6.67 1.86 6.42
C GLU A 317 7.24 3.13 5.79
N ILE A 318 8.03 3.90 6.54
CA ILE A 318 8.66 5.12 6.01
C ILE A 318 9.75 4.79 4.99
N ALA A 319 10.52 3.70 5.19
CA ALA A 319 11.49 3.20 4.22
C ALA A 319 10.82 2.83 2.89
N ARG A 320 9.75 2.02 2.92
CA ARG A 320 8.96 1.69 1.72
C ARG A 320 8.39 2.95 1.07
N PHE A 321 7.85 3.88 1.88
CA PHE A 321 7.30 5.13 1.37
C PHE A 321 8.35 5.94 0.60
N ILE A 322 9.56 6.12 1.16
CA ILE A 322 10.67 6.83 0.51
C ILE A 322 11.11 6.10 -0.76
N GLU A 323 11.36 4.80 -0.66
CA GLU A 323 11.92 4.01 -1.75
C GLU A 323 10.96 3.90 -2.96
N ASP A 324 9.65 3.85 -2.73
CA ASP A 324 8.65 3.92 -3.80
C ASP A 324 8.78 5.21 -4.63
N ARG A 325 9.21 6.33 -4.03
CA ARG A 325 9.48 7.58 -4.75
C ARG A 325 10.85 7.56 -5.43
N MET A 326 11.85 6.90 -4.84
CA MET A 326 13.16 6.73 -5.49
C MET A 326 13.06 5.87 -6.76
N MET A 327 12.13 4.93 -6.78
CA MET A 327 11.81 4.07 -7.93
C MET A 327 10.96 4.77 -9.00
N HIS A 328 10.62 6.04 -8.82
CA HIS A 328 9.80 6.80 -9.77
C HIS A 328 10.47 6.91 -11.14
N LEU A 329 9.70 6.64 -12.19
CA LEU A 329 10.10 6.88 -13.56
C LEU A 329 9.62 8.27 -14.00
N PRO A 330 10.45 9.04 -14.73
CA PRO A 330 10.05 10.36 -15.22
C PRO A 330 8.73 10.31 -15.96
N MET A 331 7.80 11.22 -15.63
CA MET A 331 6.62 11.41 -16.46
C MET A 331 7.06 11.91 -17.83
N ALA A 332 6.69 11.20 -18.88
CA ALA A 332 6.93 11.65 -20.26
C ALA A 332 6.37 13.08 -20.43
N LYS A 333 7.26 14.06 -20.63
CA LYS A 333 6.86 15.30 -21.30
C LYS A 333 6.39 14.90 -22.71
N PRO A 334 5.31 15.50 -23.23
CA PRO A 334 4.83 15.18 -24.57
C PRO A 334 5.98 15.39 -25.56
N SER A 335 6.50 14.29 -26.10
CA SER A 335 7.56 14.31 -27.11
C SER A 335 6.97 14.82 -28.41
N GLU A 336 7.54 15.88 -28.98
CA GLU A 336 7.44 16.13 -30.41
C GLU A 336 8.11 14.96 -31.15
N GLY A 337 7.31 13.94 -31.53
CA GLY A 337 7.78 12.80 -32.33
C GLY A 337 7.49 11.39 -31.80
N GLY A 338 6.59 11.21 -30.83
CA GLY A 338 6.23 9.89 -30.30
C GLY A 338 5.05 9.21 -31.00
N VAL A 339 4.98 7.87 -30.91
CA VAL A 339 3.83 7.03 -31.29
C VAL A 339 2.52 7.74 -30.86
N PRO A 340 1.53 7.90 -31.76
CA PRO A 340 0.37 8.75 -31.49
C PRO A 340 -0.31 8.35 -30.18
N GLU A 341 -0.44 9.30 -29.26
CA GLU A 341 -1.15 9.11 -28.00
C GLU A 341 -2.60 8.70 -28.29
N VAL A 342 -2.95 7.46 -27.92
CA VAL A 342 -4.29 6.94 -28.16
C VAL A 342 -5.19 7.38 -27.02
N TYR A 343 -6.19 8.19 -27.36
CA TYR A 343 -7.22 8.62 -26.43
C TYR A 343 -8.51 7.83 -26.64
N LEU A 344 -9.00 7.22 -25.56
CA LEU A 344 -10.36 6.69 -25.49
C LEU A 344 -11.33 7.82 -25.18
N SER A 345 -12.59 7.65 -25.58
CA SER A 345 -13.63 8.67 -25.41
C SER A 345 -14.91 8.06 -24.89
N ILE A 346 -15.49 8.66 -23.86
CA ILE A 346 -16.76 8.23 -23.26
C ILE A 346 -17.58 9.46 -22.85
N LYS A 347 -18.90 9.36 -22.93
CA LYS A 347 -19.78 10.42 -22.42
C LYS A 347 -19.89 10.32 -20.89
N PRO A 348 -19.96 11.45 -20.16
CA PRO A 348 -20.09 11.45 -18.70
C PRO A 348 -21.21 10.52 -18.17
N GLU A 349 -22.40 10.58 -18.77
CA GLU A 349 -23.56 9.78 -18.39
C GLU A 349 -23.35 8.29 -18.65
N VAL A 350 -22.65 7.92 -19.73
CA VAL A 350 -22.34 6.53 -20.05
C VAL A 350 -21.30 5.96 -19.10
N LEU A 351 -20.28 6.75 -18.73
CA LEU A 351 -19.29 6.33 -17.74
C LEU A 351 -19.97 6.06 -16.39
N LYS A 352 -20.84 6.97 -15.95
CA LYS A 352 -21.57 6.81 -14.69
C LYS A 352 -22.53 5.61 -14.71
N ASP A 353 -23.23 5.38 -15.82
CA ASP A 353 -24.13 4.22 -15.98
C ASP A 353 -23.37 2.89 -15.98
N LYS A 354 -22.18 2.84 -16.60
CA LYS A 354 -21.28 1.66 -16.54
C LYS A 354 -20.74 1.39 -15.14
N ILE A 355 -20.36 2.44 -14.40
CA ILE A 355 -19.97 2.31 -12.98
C ILE A 355 -21.15 1.79 -12.14
N ALA A 356 -22.35 2.32 -12.37
CA ALA A 356 -23.57 1.84 -11.72
C ALA A 356 -23.86 0.37 -12.06
N GLY A 357 -23.61 -0.03 -13.30
CA GLY A 357 -23.77 -1.42 -13.75
C GLY A 357 -22.81 -2.36 -13.03
N GLY A 358 -21.54 -1.96 -12.84
CA GLY A 358 -20.56 -2.72 -12.07
C GLY A 358 -21.00 -2.96 -10.61
N TRP A 359 -21.35 -1.90 -9.89
CA TRP A 359 -21.87 -2.01 -8.51
C TRP A 359 -23.16 -2.83 -8.42
N ALA A 360 -24.06 -2.68 -9.39
CA ALA A 360 -25.30 -3.45 -9.43
C ALA A 360 -25.02 -4.94 -9.66
N GLY A 361 -24.10 -5.26 -10.57
CA GLY A 361 -23.68 -6.63 -10.85
C GLY A 361 -23.12 -7.33 -9.61
N LYS A 362 -22.29 -6.65 -8.82
CA LYS A 362 -21.82 -7.16 -7.52
C LYS A 362 -22.99 -7.52 -6.60
N MET A 363 -23.89 -6.56 -6.35
CA MET A 363 -25.02 -6.77 -5.43
C MET A 363 -25.96 -7.90 -5.88
N ILE A 364 -26.18 -8.03 -7.19
CA ILE A 364 -27.02 -9.10 -7.75
C ILE A 364 -26.30 -10.44 -7.62
N GLY A 365 -25.06 -10.54 -8.09
CA GLY A 365 -24.33 -11.80 -8.13
C GLY A 365 -24.07 -12.38 -6.75
N VAL A 366 -23.66 -11.55 -5.77
CA VAL A 366 -23.45 -12.03 -4.40
C VAL A 366 -24.73 -12.63 -3.81
N THR A 367 -25.88 -12.00 -4.00
CA THR A 367 -27.14 -12.53 -3.45
C THR A 367 -27.66 -13.74 -4.22
N TYR A 368 -27.27 -13.88 -5.49
CA TYR A 368 -27.60 -15.04 -6.31
C TYR A 368 -26.88 -16.29 -5.82
N GLY A 369 -25.59 -16.18 -5.50
CA GLY A 369 -24.75 -17.29 -5.07
C GLY A 369 -24.70 -17.55 -3.55
N ALA A 370 -25.02 -16.57 -2.70
CA ALA A 370 -25.01 -16.71 -1.23
C ALA A 370 -25.77 -17.95 -0.71
N PRO A 371 -26.93 -18.34 -1.26
CA PRO A 371 -27.61 -19.55 -0.81
C PRO A 371 -26.85 -20.87 -1.06
N THR A 372 -25.80 -20.87 -1.89
CA THR A 372 -25.06 -22.07 -2.30
C THR A 372 -23.63 -22.15 -1.76
N GLU A 373 -23.17 -21.11 -1.08
CA GLU A 373 -21.83 -20.95 -0.53
C GLU A 373 -21.37 -22.20 0.23
N PHE A 374 -20.22 -22.75 -0.18
CA PHE A 374 -19.58 -23.98 0.31
C PHE A 374 -20.46 -25.25 0.35
N ARG A 375 -21.63 -25.27 -0.31
CA ARG A 375 -22.48 -26.48 -0.39
C ARG A 375 -21.97 -27.51 -1.40
N ALA A 376 -21.09 -27.08 -2.31
CA ALA A 376 -20.46 -27.92 -3.31
C ALA A 376 -18.95 -27.70 -3.32
N GLN A 377 -18.23 -28.44 -2.48
CA GLN A 377 -16.76 -28.42 -2.38
C GLN A 377 -16.18 -29.54 -3.26
N GLY A 378 -15.30 -29.20 -4.20
CA GLY A 378 -14.66 -30.12 -5.14
C GLY A 378 -15.64 -30.82 -6.09
N LYS A 379 -16.83 -30.24 -6.31
CA LYS A 379 -17.88 -30.75 -7.21
C LYS A 379 -18.75 -29.60 -7.71
N PRO A 380 -19.42 -29.74 -8.86
CA PRO A 380 -20.43 -28.79 -9.29
C PRO A 380 -21.62 -28.73 -8.34
N TYR A 381 -22.26 -27.57 -8.22
CA TYR A 381 -23.55 -27.44 -7.55
C TYR A 381 -24.67 -27.79 -8.55
N ASP A 382 -25.34 -28.93 -8.36
CA ASP A 382 -26.38 -29.43 -9.27
C ASP A 382 -27.82 -29.14 -8.79
N ASP A 383 -28.00 -28.72 -7.54
CA ASP A 383 -29.31 -28.40 -6.98
C ASP A 383 -29.93 -27.14 -7.61
N SER A 384 -31.23 -26.93 -7.37
CA SER A 384 -31.94 -25.72 -7.81
C SER A 384 -31.44 -24.48 -7.04
N ILE A 385 -31.12 -23.40 -7.75
CA ILE A 385 -30.82 -22.10 -7.15
C ILE A 385 -32.14 -21.32 -7.03
N LYS A 386 -32.47 -20.90 -5.80
CA LYS A 386 -33.69 -20.13 -5.51
C LYS A 386 -33.31 -18.70 -5.24
N TRP A 387 -33.57 -17.82 -6.20
CA TRP A 387 -33.30 -16.40 -6.10
C TRP A 387 -34.41 -15.57 -6.74
N THR A 388 -34.70 -14.43 -6.12
CA THR A 388 -35.63 -13.42 -6.60
C THR A 388 -34.99 -12.04 -6.51
N PRO A 389 -35.41 -11.05 -7.31
CA PRO A 389 -34.85 -9.69 -7.24
C PRO A 389 -34.95 -9.01 -5.87
N SER A 390 -35.90 -9.39 -5.01
CA SER A 390 -35.99 -8.87 -3.64
C SER A 390 -34.84 -9.33 -2.74
N ASP A 391 -34.18 -10.44 -3.07
CA ASP A 391 -33.07 -11.00 -2.31
C ASP A 391 -31.81 -10.14 -2.42
N ILE A 392 -31.74 -9.22 -3.39
CA ILE A 392 -30.67 -8.20 -3.54
C ILE A 392 -30.49 -7.40 -2.24
N LYS A 393 -31.53 -7.25 -1.41
CA LYS A 393 -31.43 -6.63 -0.08
C LYS A 393 -30.39 -7.31 0.82
N GLY A 394 -30.13 -8.60 0.63
CA GLY A 394 -29.10 -9.36 1.33
C GLY A 394 -27.69 -8.83 1.10
N SER A 395 -27.41 -8.17 -0.03
CA SER A 395 -26.07 -7.68 -0.39
C SER A 395 -25.53 -6.64 0.60
N ILE A 396 -26.40 -6.01 1.39
CA ILE A 396 -26.05 -5.03 2.43
C ILE A 396 -25.17 -5.65 3.51
N TRP A 397 -25.27 -6.97 3.71
CA TRP A 397 -24.62 -7.74 4.77
C TRP A 397 -23.53 -8.68 4.27
N GLN A 398 -23.14 -8.59 2.99
CA GLN A 398 -22.07 -9.40 2.40
C GLN A 398 -20.72 -8.66 2.41
N ASP A 399 -19.67 -9.36 2.82
CA ASP A 399 -18.29 -8.87 2.88
C ASP A 399 -17.73 -8.45 1.53
N ASP A 400 -18.14 -9.13 0.46
CA ASP A 400 -17.92 -8.73 -0.94
C ASP A 400 -18.17 -7.24 -1.20
N LEU A 401 -19.05 -6.60 -0.43
CA LEU A 401 -19.44 -5.21 -0.60
C LEU A 401 -18.87 -4.33 0.51
N TYR A 402 -19.13 -4.63 1.78
CA TYR A 402 -18.80 -3.68 2.86
C TYR A 402 -17.29 -3.52 3.11
N VAL A 403 -16.47 -4.52 2.80
CA VAL A 403 -15.03 -4.42 3.04
C VAL A 403 -14.39 -3.42 2.08
N GLN A 404 -14.62 -3.59 0.77
CA GLN A 404 -14.08 -2.65 -0.23
C GLN A 404 -14.59 -1.21 -0.04
N LEU A 405 -15.82 -1.04 0.44
CA LEU A 405 -16.34 0.28 0.79
C LEU A 405 -15.59 0.91 1.97
N THR A 406 -15.00 0.12 2.86
CA THR A 406 -14.13 0.62 3.94
C THR A 406 -12.82 1.21 3.39
N PHE A 407 -12.27 0.63 2.32
CA PHE A 407 -11.10 1.23 1.63
C PHE A 407 -11.46 2.52 0.91
N LEU A 408 -12.64 2.57 0.26
CA LEU A 408 -13.13 3.79 -0.36
C LEU A 408 -13.38 4.90 0.69
N MET A 409 -13.94 4.56 1.86
CA MET A 409 -14.05 5.49 3.00
C MET A 409 -12.69 5.97 3.50
N SER A 410 -11.66 5.11 3.45
CA SER A 410 -10.30 5.49 3.82
C SER A 410 -9.73 6.53 2.85
N MET A 411 -9.99 6.38 1.54
CA MET A 411 -9.64 7.37 0.53
C MET A 411 -10.35 8.70 0.78
N ASP A 412 -11.64 8.68 1.09
CA ASP A 412 -12.42 9.90 1.33
C ASP A 412 -11.93 10.67 2.56
N ARG A 413 -11.53 9.96 3.62
CA ARG A 413 -11.14 10.56 4.89
C ARG A 413 -9.69 11.01 4.92
N TYR A 414 -8.80 10.24 4.32
CA TYR A 414 -7.35 10.43 4.45
C TYR A 414 -6.63 10.71 3.12
N GLY A 415 -7.37 10.67 2.02
CA GLY A 415 -6.83 10.82 0.67
C GLY A 415 -6.28 9.52 0.09
N VAL A 416 -6.31 9.41 -1.24
CA VAL A 416 -5.79 8.28 -2.01
C VAL A 416 -4.33 7.95 -1.65
N ASP A 417 -3.54 8.97 -1.32
CA ASP A 417 -2.12 8.83 -1.00
C ASP A 417 -1.84 8.42 0.45
N ALA A 418 -2.86 8.22 1.29
CA ALA A 418 -2.65 7.77 2.66
C ALA A 418 -1.80 6.49 2.72
N PRO A 419 -0.99 6.29 3.78
CA PRO A 419 -0.24 5.05 3.98
C PRO A 419 -1.16 3.83 4.04
N ALA A 420 -0.71 2.67 3.52
CA ALA A 420 -1.49 1.42 3.54
C ALA A 420 -1.96 1.02 4.96
N LYS A 421 -1.14 1.31 5.99
CA LYS A 421 -1.54 1.14 7.40
C LYS A 421 -2.84 1.86 7.76
N LYS A 422 -3.13 3.02 7.18
CA LYS A 422 -4.38 3.75 7.47
C LYS A 422 -5.61 3.07 6.89
N TYR A 423 -5.47 2.42 5.74
CA TYR A 423 -6.49 1.56 5.17
C TYR A 423 -6.70 0.33 6.08
N GLN A 424 -5.62 -0.35 6.47
CA GLN A 424 -5.69 -1.48 7.42
C GLN A 424 -6.30 -1.06 8.75
N GLU A 425 -5.96 0.11 9.30
CA GLU A 425 -6.51 0.59 10.58
C GLU A 425 -8.03 0.74 10.52
N MET A 426 -8.56 1.35 9.44
CA MET A 426 -10.02 1.50 9.29
C MET A 426 -10.70 0.14 9.13
N PHE A 427 -10.14 -0.72 8.29
CA PHE A 427 -10.61 -2.09 8.05
C PHE A 427 -10.59 -2.97 9.32
N ALA A 428 -9.47 -2.99 10.04
CA ALA A 428 -9.28 -3.80 11.24
C ALA A 428 -10.19 -3.34 12.39
N LYS A 429 -10.54 -2.05 12.43
CA LYS A 429 -11.44 -1.46 13.43
C LYS A 429 -12.91 -1.37 12.97
N ALA A 430 -13.24 -1.91 11.80
CA ALA A 430 -14.61 -1.90 11.30
C ALA A 430 -15.45 -2.95 12.01
N GLY A 431 -16.71 -2.63 12.34
CA GLY A 431 -17.54 -3.44 13.22
C GLY A 431 -18.12 -4.74 12.63
N TYR A 432 -17.78 -5.13 11.41
CA TYR A 432 -18.26 -6.37 10.77
C TYR A 432 -17.38 -7.59 11.04
N HIS A 433 -17.90 -8.77 10.74
CA HIS A 433 -17.15 -10.04 10.74
C HIS A 433 -16.21 -10.11 9.54
N LEU A 434 -15.16 -10.93 9.66
CA LEU A 434 -14.18 -11.19 8.61
C LEU A 434 -13.76 -12.66 8.66
N TRP A 435 -13.29 -13.19 7.54
CA TRP A 435 -12.80 -14.56 7.40
C TRP A 435 -11.41 -14.56 6.73
N HIS A 436 -10.75 -15.71 6.72
CA HIS A 436 -9.52 -15.95 5.94
C HIS A 436 -8.46 -14.84 6.00
N ALA A 437 -7.97 -14.36 4.86
CA ALA A 437 -6.87 -13.40 4.80
C ALA A 437 -7.25 -12.07 5.46
N ASN A 438 -8.51 -11.65 5.33
CA ASN A 438 -9.03 -10.46 5.97
C ASN A 438 -9.00 -10.56 7.50
N MET A 439 -9.44 -11.70 8.02
CA MET A 439 -9.46 -11.99 9.44
C MET A 439 -8.05 -12.02 10.02
N GLN A 440 -7.12 -12.66 9.31
CA GLN A 440 -5.70 -12.63 9.67
C GLN A 440 -5.12 -11.21 9.59
N ALA A 441 -5.47 -10.41 8.58
CA ALA A 441 -5.01 -9.02 8.46
C ALA A 441 -5.52 -8.14 9.61
N ARG A 442 -6.75 -8.36 10.08
CA ARG A 442 -7.28 -7.73 11.30
C ARG A 442 -6.51 -8.19 12.53
N LYS A 443 -6.26 -9.49 12.68
CA LYS A 443 -5.43 -10.01 13.79
C LYS A 443 -4.04 -9.38 13.79
N ASN A 444 -3.41 -9.32 12.62
CA ASN A 444 -2.08 -8.76 12.39
C ASN A 444 -2.02 -7.29 12.81
N TYR A 445 -3.03 -6.48 12.48
CA TYR A 445 -3.12 -5.10 12.97
C TYR A 445 -3.04 -5.00 14.50
N PHE A 446 -3.82 -5.82 15.22
CA PHE A 446 -3.83 -5.85 16.69
C PHE A 446 -2.60 -6.52 17.31
N ASP A 447 -1.79 -7.21 16.51
CA ASP A 447 -0.49 -7.75 16.87
C ASP A 447 0.67 -6.85 16.42
N SER A 448 0.36 -5.64 15.92
CA SER A 448 1.33 -4.66 15.42
C SER A 448 2.14 -5.13 14.20
N ILE A 449 1.54 -5.99 13.37
CA ILE A 449 2.05 -6.40 12.06
C ILE A 449 1.25 -5.62 11.00
N PHE A 450 1.93 -4.70 10.33
CA PHE A 450 1.31 -3.75 9.39
C PHE A 450 1.71 -4.07 7.93
N PRO A 451 0.95 -3.60 6.92
CA PRO A 451 1.29 -3.76 5.52
C PRO A 451 2.70 -3.23 5.20
N PRO A 452 3.45 -3.92 4.32
CA PRO A 452 3.03 -5.10 3.56
C PRO A 452 3.11 -6.43 4.32
N TYR A 453 3.79 -6.48 5.47
CA TYR A 453 4.00 -7.73 6.21
C TYR A 453 2.69 -8.41 6.63
N SER A 454 1.64 -7.63 6.88
CA SER A 454 0.32 -8.15 7.25
C SER A 454 -0.26 -9.15 6.23
N GLY A 455 0.00 -8.96 4.92
CA GLY A 455 -0.45 -9.86 3.87
C GLY A 455 0.57 -10.91 3.44
N MET A 456 1.83 -10.81 3.91
CA MET A 456 2.91 -11.71 3.49
C MET A 456 2.73 -13.13 4.06
N PRO A 457 3.20 -14.16 3.33
CA PRO A 457 3.07 -15.57 3.72
C PRO A 457 3.70 -15.90 5.07
N GLU A 458 4.67 -15.13 5.56
CA GLU A 458 5.26 -15.30 6.90
C GLU A 458 4.26 -15.03 8.03
N PHE A 459 3.33 -14.10 7.82
CA PHE A 459 2.35 -13.66 8.84
C PHE A 459 0.91 -13.96 8.45
N ASN A 460 0.68 -14.51 7.26
CA ASN A 460 -0.63 -14.89 6.78
C ASN A 460 -0.57 -16.19 5.96
N LEU A 461 -1.07 -17.30 6.53
CA LEU A 461 -1.16 -18.56 5.80
C LEU A 461 -2.23 -18.51 4.69
N HIS A 462 -3.15 -17.54 4.77
CA HIS A 462 -4.22 -17.26 3.81
C HIS A 462 -3.77 -16.30 2.69
N ALA A 463 -2.46 -16.10 2.49
CA ALA A 463 -1.94 -15.08 1.59
C ALA A 463 -2.45 -15.22 0.13
N ASP A 464 -2.75 -16.45 -0.30
CA ASP A 464 -3.29 -16.77 -1.64
C ASP A 464 -4.82 -16.88 -1.69
N ASP A 465 -5.53 -16.68 -0.58
CA ASP A 465 -6.99 -16.75 -0.51
C ASP A 465 -7.64 -15.58 -1.30
N ILE A 466 -8.91 -15.72 -1.68
CA ILE A 466 -9.62 -14.76 -2.56
C ILE A 466 -9.89 -13.36 -1.98
N ASP A 467 -9.62 -13.09 -0.71
CA ASP A 467 -10.13 -11.91 0.00
C ASP A 467 -9.93 -10.58 -0.76
N PHE A 468 -8.75 -10.30 -1.29
CA PHE A 468 -8.53 -9.08 -2.07
C PHE A 468 -9.21 -9.12 -3.45
N GLN A 469 -9.39 -10.29 -4.05
CA GLN A 469 -10.09 -10.46 -5.33
C GLN A 469 -11.53 -9.94 -5.24
N ILE A 470 -12.23 -10.26 -4.15
CA ILE A 470 -13.63 -9.87 -3.95
C ILE A 470 -13.77 -8.39 -3.52
N GLU A 471 -12.65 -7.73 -3.25
CA GLU A 471 -12.56 -6.36 -2.75
C GLU A 471 -11.91 -5.37 -3.70
N ALA A 472 -11.42 -5.84 -4.86
CA ALA A 472 -10.73 -5.01 -5.83
C ALA A 472 -11.67 -4.26 -6.79
N ASP A 473 -12.99 -4.47 -6.71
CA ASP A 473 -13.93 -3.97 -7.71
C ASP A 473 -13.98 -2.45 -7.81
N TYR A 474 -14.03 -1.77 -6.66
CA TYR A 474 -14.03 -0.31 -6.61
C TYR A 474 -12.83 0.30 -7.36
N ILE A 475 -11.66 -0.36 -7.33
CA ILE A 475 -10.45 0.08 -8.06
C ILE A 475 -10.71 0.06 -9.56
N GLY A 476 -11.24 -1.05 -10.07
CA GLY A 476 -11.58 -1.20 -11.48
C GLY A 476 -12.63 -0.19 -11.94
N PHE A 477 -13.67 0.05 -11.13
CA PHE A 477 -14.71 1.04 -11.42
C PHE A 477 -14.18 2.49 -11.48
N MET A 478 -13.10 2.78 -10.76
CA MET A 478 -12.44 4.09 -10.78
C MET A 478 -11.37 4.23 -11.88
N CYS A 479 -11.00 3.15 -12.57
CA CYS A 479 -9.87 3.15 -13.52
C CYS A 479 -10.27 2.77 -14.97
N PRO A 480 -11.29 3.43 -15.57
CA PRO A 480 -11.78 3.08 -16.90
C PRO A 480 -10.67 3.22 -17.96
N GLY A 481 -10.27 2.13 -18.61
CA GLY A 481 -9.19 2.11 -19.60
C GLY A 481 -7.78 2.43 -19.06
N MET A 482 -7.59 2.35 -17.73
CA MET A 482 -6.35 2.72 -17.03
C MET A 482 -5.81 1.57 -16.16
N PRO A 483 -5.39 0.43 -16.75
CA PRO A 483 -4.89 -0.73 -16.02
C PRO A 483 -3.66 -0.46 -15.12
N GLN A 484 -2.73 0.44 -15.52
CA GLN A 484 -1.56 0.73 -14.67
C GLN A 484 -1.96 1.51 -13.41
N THR A 485 -2.93 2.43 -13.54
CA THR A 485 -3.49 3.12 -12.38
C THR A 485 -4.22 2.15 -11.46
N ALA A 486 -4.94 1.18 -12.02
CA ALA A 486 -5.59 0.13 -11.24
C ALA A 486 -4.57 -0.71 -10.45
N VAL A 487 -3.50 -1.19 -11.09
CA VAL A 487 -2.41 -1.94 -10.43
C VAL A 487 -1.77 -1.14 -9.30
N LYS A 488 -1.51 0.15 -9.51
CA LYS A 488 -0.94 1.03 -8.47
C LYS A 488 -1.83 1.17 -7.24
N LEU A 489 -3.14 1.26 -7.43
CA LEU A 489 -4.10 1.30 -6.31
C LEU A 489 -4.20 -0.07 -5.64
N ALA A 490 -4.18 -1.13 -6.43
CA ALA A 490 -4.24 -2.50 -5.93
C ALA A 490 -3.03 -2.85 -5.06
N ASP A 491 -1.81 -2.47 -5.46
CA ASP A 491 -0.59 -2.70 -4.65
C ASP A 491 -0.72 -2.15 -3.22
N LYS A 492 -1.43 -1.03 -3.06
CA LYS A 492 -1.59 -0.38 -1.76
C LYS A 492 -2.54 -1.13 -0.82
N THR A 493 -3.67 -1.61 -1.33
CA THR A 493 -4.71 -2.24 -0.50
C THR A 493 -4.61 -3.76 -0.48
N GLY A 494 -4.21 -4.40 -1.57
CA GLY A 494 -4.10 -5.85 -1.64
C GLY A 494 -3.06 -6.43 -0.69
N HIS A 495 -1.93 -5.74 -0.50
CA HIS A 495 -0.90 -6.13 0.47
C HIS A 495 -1.28 -5.93 1.94
N ILE A 496 -2.53 -5.55 2.22
CA ILE A 496 -3.05 -5.55 3.59
C ILE A 496 -3.31 -6.98 4.06
N MET A 497 -3.88 -7.81 3.19
CA MET A 497 -4.33 -9.16 3.51
C MET A 497 -3.68 -10.22 2.62
N ASN A 498 -3.38 -9.93 1.36
CA ASN A 498 -2.88 -10.93 0.42
C ASN A 498 -1.45 -10.63 -0.06
N TYR A 499 -0.84 -11.63 -0.67
CA TYR A 499 0.44 -11.60 -1.38
C TYR A 499 0.38 -12.63 -2.52
N GLY A 500 1.29 -12.59 -3.48
CA GLY A 500 1.33 -13.60 -4.55
C GLY A 500 0.02 -13.73 -5.32
N ASP A 501 -0.53 -14.95 -5.43
CA ASP A 501 -1.71 -15.20 -6.26
C ASP A 501 -2.99 -14.58 -5.68
N GLY A 502 -3.10 -14.45 -4.35
CA GLY A 502 -4.20 -13.73 -3.71
C GLY A 502 -4.22 -12.25 -4.08
N PHE A 503 -3.04 -11.64 -4.17
CA PHE A 503 -2.89 -10.26 -4.65
C PHE A 503 -3.21 -10.16 -6.16
N TYR A 504 -2.74 -11.14 -6.94
CA TYR A 504 -3.00 -11.19 -8.38
C TYR A 504 -4.48 -11.35 -8.74
N GLY A 505 -5.27 -12.02 -7.90
CA GLY A 505 -6.72 -12.05 -8.07
C GLY A 505 -7.36 -10.67 -8.09
N GLY A 506 -7.01 -9.82 -7.14
CA GLY A 506 -7.50 -8.43 -7.12
C GLY A 506 -6.96 -7.58 -8.29
N VAL A 507 -5.69 -7.77 -8.67
CA VAL A 507 -5.12 -7.09 -9.86
C VAL A 507 -5.87 -7.48 -11.13
N PHE A 508 -6.16 -8.77 -11.30
CA PHE A 508 -6.89 -9.29 -12.45
C PHE A 508 -8.31 -8.73 -12.50
N VAL A 509 -9.06 -8.79 -11.40
CA VAL A 509 -10.43 -8.26 -11.30
C VAL A 509 -10.48 -6.75 -11.58
N ALA A 510 -9.56 -5.97 -11.01
CA ALA A 510 -9.49 -4.54 -11.29
C ALA A 510 -9.17 -4.24 -12.77
N ALA A 511 -8.29 -5.04 -13.38
CA ALA A 511 -7.94 -4.93 -14.80
C ALA A 511 -9.09 -5.37 -15.73
N LEU A 512 -9.85 -6.40 -15.36
CA LEU A 512 -11.06 -6.85 -16.07
C LEU A 512 -12.05 -5.70 -16.21
N TYR A 513 -12.41 -5.03 -15.10
CA TYR A 513 -13.33 -3.89 -15.16
C TYR A 513 -12.75 -2.72 -15.94
N ALA A 514 -11.46 -2.41 -15.76
CA ALA A 514 -10.81 -1.33 -16.50
C ALA A 514 -10.91 -1.54 -18.02
N ALA A 515 -10.77 -2.78 -18.50
CA ALA A 515 -10.93 -3.14 -19.91
C ALA A 515 -12.40 -3.10 -20.37
N ALA A 516 -13.32 -3.63 -19.56
CA ALA A 516 -14.76 -3.74 -19.86
C ALA A 516 -15.47 -2.40 -20.17
N PHE A 517 -14.90 -1.26 -19.76
CA PHE A 517 -15.47 0.04 -20.12
C PHE A 517 -15.47 0.29 -21.64
N PHE A 518 -14.51 -0.26 -22.36
CA PHE A 518 -14.26 0.03 -23.79
C PHE A 518 -14.20 -1.20 -24.69
N GLU A 519 -14.31 -2.40 -24.12
CA GLU A 519 -14.35 -3.67 -24.86
C GLU A 519 -15.56 -4.47 -24.38
N SER A 520 -16.32 -5.02 -25.34
CA SER A 520 -17.53 -5.82 -25.07
C SER A 520 -17.34 -7.29 -25.44
N ASP A 521 -16.30 -7.63 -26.20
CA ASP A 521 -15.91 -9.00 -26.49
C ASP A 521 -15.25 -9.60 -25.25
N ILE A 522 -15.93 -10.55 -24.61
CA ILE A 522 -15.52 -11.13 -23.32
C ILE A 522 -14.13 -11.77 -23.40
N SER A 523 -13.83 -12.50 -24.47
CA SER A 523 -12.51 -13.10 -24.67
C SER A 523 -11.42 -12.03 -24.74
N LYS A 524 -11.69 -10.89 -25.41
CA LYS A 524 -10.73 -9.76 -25.44
C LYS A 524 -10.63 -9.02 -24.10
N VAL A 525 -11.71 -8.91 -23.33
CA VAL A 525 -11.67 -8.35 -21.96
C VAL A 525 -10.73 -9.19 -21.09
N VAL A 526 -10.94 -10.50 -21.05
CA VAL A 526 -10.10 -11.46 -20.30
C VAL A 526 -8.64 -11.38 -20.76
N ALA A 527 -8.39 -11.51 -22.07
CA ALA A 527 -7.04 -11.46 -22.63
C ALA A 527 -6.33 -10.10 -22.39
N THR A 528 -7.07 -9.01 -22.26
CA THR A 528 -6.50 -7.69 -21.93
C THR A 528 -6.16 -7.60 -20.45
N ALA A 529 -7.03 -8.10 -19.57
CA ALA A 529 -6.78 -8.11 -18.13
C ALA A 529 -5.59 -8.99 -17.73
N MET A 530 -5.42 -10.15 -18.37
CA MET A 530 -4.28 -11.05 -18.14
C MET A 530 -2.92 -10.39 -18.40
N LYS A 531 -2.85 -9.34 -19.23
CA LYS A 531 -1.59 -8.61 -19.49
C LYS A 531 -1.14 -7.75 -18.29
N SER A 532 -1.99 -7.57 -17.28
CA SER A 532 -1.63 -6.95 -16.00
C SER A 532 -1.07 -7.95 -14.99
N LEU A 533 -0.90 -9.22 -15.35
CA LEU A 533 -0.38 -10.27 -14.49
C LEU A 533 1.02 -10.72 -14.94
N PRO A 534 1.92 -11.08 -14.01
CA PRO A 534 3.14 -11.80 -14.36
C PRO A 534 2.78 -13.11 -15.07
N GLN A 535 3.37 -13.38 -16.23
CA GLN A 535 3.04 -14.59 -17.01
C GLN A 535 3.46 -15.87 -16.30
N GLU A 536 4.42 -15.74 -15.40
CA GLU A 536 5.01 -16.81 -14.61
C GLU A 536 4.14 -17.22 -13.42
N SER A 537 3.17 -16.39 -12.99
CA SER A 537 2.33 -16.69 -11.83
C SER A 537 1.33 -17.81 -12.11
N ASP A 538 0.97 -18.56 -11.07
CA ASP A 538 -0.01 -19.64 -11.21
C ASP A 538 -1.42 -19.08 -11.44
N TYR A 539 -1.72 -17.87 -10.94
CA TYR A 539 -2.93 -17.15 -11.31
C TYR A 539 -3.02 -16.89 -12.82
N TYR A 540 -1.95 -16.45 -13.49
CA TYR A 540 -1.99 -16.29 -14.95
C TYR A 540 -2.25 -17.63 -15.66
N ARG A 541 -1.55 -18.69 -15.22
CA ARG A 541 -1.63 -20.02 -15.83
C ARG A 541 -3.00 -20.66 -15.72
N ILE A 542 -3.68 -20.55 -14.57
CA ILE A 542 -5.01 -21.12 -14.42
C ILE A 542 -6.04 -20.41 -15.31
N ILE A 543 -5.96 -19.08 -15.45
CA ILE A 543 -6.84 -18.34 -16.35
C ILE A 543 -6.57 -18.72 -17.82
N ASP A 544 -5.30 -18.89 -18.20
CA ASP A 544 -4.91 -19.38 -19.51
C ASP A 544 -5.44 -20.81 -19.79
N ASP A 545 -5.41 -21.68 -18.77
CA ASP A 545 -6.02 -23.01 -18.85
C ASP A 545 -7.53 -22.93 -19.09
N VAL A 546 -8.27 -22.04 -18.40
CA VAL A 546 -9.70 -21.84 -18.65
C VAL A 546 -9.95 -21.42 -20.11
N VAL A 547 -9.16 -20.50 -20.65
CA VAL A 547 -9.28 -20.05 -22.04
C VAL A 547 -9.03 -21.22 -23.01
N LYS A 548 -8.00 -22.03 -22.77
CA LYS A 548 -7.71 -23.23 -23.56
C LYS A 548 -8.82 -24.27 -23.48
N LEU A 549 -9.32 -24.54 -22.28
CA LEU A 549 -10.39 -25.50 -22.03
C LEU A 549 -11.71 -25.04 -22.65
N HIS A 550 -12.04 -23.75 -22.60
CA HIS A 550 -13.18 -23.19 -23.32
C HIS A 550 -13.05 -23.35 -24.84
N ASN A 551 -11.86 -23.15 -25.41
CA ASN A 551 -11.65 -23.41 -26.84
C ASN A 551 -11.76 -24.92 -27.18
N HIS A 552 -11.43 -25.80 -26.24
CA HIS A 552 -11.53 -27.26 -26.44
C HIS A 552 -12.96 -27.77 -26.27
N TYR A 553 -13.70 -27.21 -25.31
CA TYR A 553 -15.07 -27.58 -24.94
C TYR A 553 -16.02 -26.39 -25.06
N PRO A 554 -16.24 -25.78 -26.25
CA PRO A 554 -16.94 -24.50 -26.37
C PRO A 554 -18.40 -24.50 -25.91
N ASP A 555 -19.08 -25.65 -25.97
CA ASP A 555 -20.52 -25.75 -25.73
C ASP A 555 -20.89 -26.33 -24.34
N ASP A 556 -19.91 -26.85 -23.59
CA ASP A 556 -20.14 -27.49 -22.29
C ASP A 556 -19.01 -27.18 -21.31
N TRP A 557 -19.35 -26.45 -20.25
CA TRP A 557 -18.40 -26.04 -19.21
C TRP A 557 -18.02 -27.18 -18.27
N ARG A 558 -18.79 -28.27 -18.19
CA ARG A 558 -18.58 -29.33 -17.19
C ARG A 558 -17.30 -30.14 -17.40
N PRO A 559 -16.95 -30.59 -18.63
CA PRO A 559 -15.66 -31.22 -18.89
C PRO A 559 -14.48 -30.29 -18.59
N ALA A 560 -14.60 -29.01 -18.97
CA ALA A 560 -13.58 -28.00 -18.66
C ALA A 560 -13.40 -27.83 -17.15
N TRP A 561 -14.50 -27.71 -16.40
CA TRP A 561 -14.48 -27.61 -14.93
C TRP A 561 -13.80 -28.84 -14.30
N GLN A 562 -14.11 -30.04 -14.79
CA GLN A 562 -13.54 -31.28 -14.26
C GLN A 562 -12.01 -31.36 -14.47
N GLU A 563 -11.53 -30.99 -15.65
CA GLU A 563 -10.08 -30.96 -15.92
C GLU A 563 -9.36 -29.87 -15.11
N LEU A 564 -9.99 -28.71 -14.95
CA LEU A 564 -9.47 -27.61 -14.16
C LEU A 564 -9.32 -28.01 -12.68
N GLU A 565 -10.38 -28.55 -12.06
CA GLU A 565 -10.37 -29.06 -10.68
C GLU A 565 -9.38 -30.21 -10.49
N SER A 566 -9.25 -31.11 -11.47
CA SER A 566 -8.27 -32.19 -11.40
C SER A 566 -6.82 -31.70 -11.35
N LYS A 567 -6.55 -30.51 -11.92
CA LYS A 567 -5.21 -29.92 -11.96
C LYS A 567 -4.96 -28.96 -10.77
N TRP A 568 -5.96 -28.18 -10.40
CA TRP A 568 -5.81 -27.04 -9.49
C TRP A 568 -6.55 -27.19 -8.16
N GLY A 569 -7.45 -28.17 -8.01
CA GLY A 569 -8.30 -28.30 -6.82
C GLY A 569 -7.54 -28.60 -5.52
N GLU A 570 -6.36 -29.22 -5.62
CA GLU A 570 -5.56 -29.68 -4.47
C GLU A 570 -4.38 -28.75 -4.10
N VAL A 571 -4.22 -27.59 -4.77
CA VAL A 571 -3.07 -26.69 -4.51
C VAL A 571 -3.34 -25.63 -3.42
N ASP A 572 -4.56 -25.57 -2.88
CA ASP A 572 -4.92 -24.64 -1.81
C ASP A 572 -4.16 -24.96 -0.50
N ILE A 573 -3.49 -23.94 0.03
CA ILE A 573 -2.71 -24.02 1.27
C ILE A 573 -3.59 -23.80 2.50
N CYS A 574 -4.63 -22.95 2.40
CA CYS A 574 -5.55 -22.69 3.50
C CYS A 574 -6.40 -23.94 3.82
N GLY A 575 -6.96 -24.58 2.78
CA GLY A 575 -7.78 -25.79 2.86
C GLY A 575 -7.02 -27.12 2.77
N ALA A 576 -5.69 -27.09 2.84
CA ALA A 576 -4.81 -28.21 2.53
C ALA A 576 -5.24 -29.55 3.15
N GLY A 577 -5.39 -30.57 2.31
CA GLY A 577 -5.82 -31.91 2.71
C GLY A 577 -7.33 -32.10 2.84
N SER A 578 -8.14 -31.14 2.37
CA SER A 578 -9.59 -31.23 2.33
C SER A 578 -10.18 -30.76 0.99
N PRO A 579 -11.44 -31.10 0.66
CA PRO A 579 -12.11 -30.60 -0.55
C PRO A 579 -12.47 -29.10 -0.51
N PHE A 580 -12.44 -28.49 0.68
CA PHE A 580 -12.66 -27.04 0.84
C PHE A 580 -11.55 -26.28 0.12
N ASN A 581 -11.94 -25.27 -0.67
CA ASN A 581 -10.98 -24.43 -1.38
C ASN A 581 -11.45 -22.97 -1.38
N ILE A 582 -10.55 -22.07 -1.02
CA ILE A 582 -10.78 -20.62 -0.98
C ILE A 582 -9.68 -19.84 -1.73
N ASP A 583 -8.91 -20.55 -2.56
CA ASP A 583 -7.76 -20.02 -3.29
C ASP A 583 -8.22 -19.04 -4.38
N ALA A 584 -7.54 -17.90 -4.50
CA ALA A 584 -7.80 -16.88 -5.51
C ALA A 584 -7.74 -17.43 -6.92
N LYS A 585 -6.82 -18.36 -7.21
CA LYS A 585 -6.62 -18.95 -8.53
C LYS A 585 -7.89 -19.63 -9.02
N LEU A 586 -8.43 -20.57 -8.24
CA LEU A 586 -9.56 -21.41 -8.65
C LEU A 586 -10.86 -20.59 -8.74
N ASN A 587 -11.09 -19.70 -7.79
CA ASN A 587 -12.24 -18.80 -7.81
C ASN A 587 -12.16 -17.79 -8.96
N GLY A 588 -10.96 -17.24 -9.22
CA GLY A 588 -10.69 -16.43 -10.41
C GLY A 588 -11.00 -17.15 -11.72
N ALA A 589 -10.68 -18.43 -11.79
CA ALA A 589 -11.02 -19.28 -12.92
C ALA A 589 -12.54 -19.44 -13.09
N TYR A 590 -13.30 -19.57 -11.99
CA TYR A 590 -14.77 -19.64 -12.02
C TYR A 590 -15.45 -18.36 -12.49
N ILE A 591 -14.86 -17.19 -12.19
CA ILE A 591 -15.27 -15.92 -12.81
C ILE A 591 -15.14 -16.01 -14.33
N VAL A 592 -14.00 -16.47 -14.83
CA VAL A 592 -13.72 -16.55 -16.29
C VAL A 592 -14.56 -17.64 -16.96
N MET A 593 -14.83 -18.76 -16.29
CA MET A 593 -15.76 -19.78 -16.79
C MET A 593 -17.17 -19.18 -16.96
N GLY A 594 -17.69 -18.50 -15.93
CA GLY A 594 -19.00 -17.84 -16.02
C GLY A 594 -19.05 -16.82 -17.17
N LEU A 595 -18.00 -16.04 -17.35
CA LEU A 595 -17.91 -15.05 -18.43
C LEU A 595 -17.89 -15.68 -19.82
N LEU A 596 -16.98 -16.63 -20.07
CA LEU A 596 -16.79 -17.22 -21.40
C LEU A 596 -18.02 -18.05 -21.83
N TYR A 597 -18.47 -18.97 -20.96
CA TYR A 597 -19.61 -19.84 -21.24
C TYR A 597 -20.97 -19.15 -21.08
N GLY A 598 -21.01 -18.02 -20.36
CA GLY A 598 -22.20 -17.18 -20.25
C GLY A 598 -22.49 -16.39 -21.54
N ASP A 599 -21.49 -16.19 -22.41
CA ASP A 599 -21.59 -15.53 -23.71
C ASP A 599 -22.35 -14.19 -23.67
N GLY A 600 -22.10 -13.41 -22.62
CA GLY A 600 -22.71 -12.09 -22.41
C GLY A 600 -24.14 -12.10 -21.90
N ASP A 601 -24.75 -13.27 -21.70
CA ASP A 601 -26.06 -13.41 -21.05
C ASP A 601 -25.90 -13.31 -19.52
N PRO A 602 -26.57 -12.34 -18.86
CA PRO A 602 -26.46 -12.16 -17.41
C PRO A 602 -26.88 -13.38 -16.58
N LEU A 603 -27.94 -14.09 -16.97
CA LEU A 603 -28.46 -15.22 -16.21
C LEU A 603 -27.59 -16.47 -16.41
N LYS A 604 -27.12 -16.72 -17.63
CA LYS A 604 -26.18 -17.84 -17.87
C LYS A 604 -24.86 -17.62 -17.14
N THR A 605 -24.33 -16.40 -17.17
CA THR A 605 -23.11 -16.02 -16.45
C THR A 605 -23.24 -16.30 -14.96
N LEU A 606 -24.34 -15.86 -14.34
CA LEU A 606 -24.65 -16.14 -12.93
C LEU A 606 -24.76 -17.64 -12.67
N GLU A 607 -25.56 -18.36 -13.46
CA GLU A 607 -25.80 -19.79 -13.29
C GLU A 607 -24.49 -20.59 -13.34
N ILE A 608 -23.63 -20.34 -14.33
CA ILE A 608 -22.39 -21.10 -14.51
C ILE A 608 -21.38 -20.80 -13.40
N SER A 609 -21.14 -19.53 -13.10
CA SER A 609 -20.16 -19.14 -12.06
C SER A 609 -20.58 -19.60 -10.66
N THR A 610 -21.88 -19.57 -10.33
CA THR A 610 -22.39 -20.15 -9.07
C THR A 610 -22.27 -21.67 -9.05
N ARG A 611 -22.55 -22.35 -10.18
CA ARG A 611 -22.50 -23.82 -10.24
C ARG A 611 -21.10 -24.42 -10.20
N CYS A 612 -20.06 -23.62 -10.40
CA CYS A 612 -18.68 -24.07 -10.22
C CYS A 612 -18.37 -24.46 -8.75
N GLY A 613 -19.18 -24.02 -7.78
CA GLY A 613 -19.08 -24.43 -6.38
C GLY A 613 -18.12 -23.57 -5.55
N GLN A 614 -17.56 -24.19 -4.50
CA GLN A 614 -16.69 -23.56 -3.50
C GLN A 614 -17.33 -22.31 -2.89
N ASP A 615 -16.65 -21.16 -2.96
CA ASP A 615 -17.16 -19.88 -2.48
C ASP A 615 -18.05 -19.22 -3.54
N SER A 616 -19.29 -19.70 -3.62
CA SER A 616 -20.13 -19.51 -4.80
C SER A 616 -20.86 -18.17 -4.87
N ASP A 617 -20.74 -17.29 -3.88
CA ASP A 617 -21.38 -15.98 -3.88
C ASP A 617 -20.50 -14.89 -4.49
N CYS A 618 -19.20 -14.94 -4.28
CA CYS A 618 -18.26 -13.96 -4.80
C CYS A 618 -17.99 -14.10 -6.32
N ASN A 619 -17.88 -15.32 -6.84
CA ASN A 619 -17.62 -15.58 -8.26
C ASN A 619 -18.70 -15.00 -9.21
N PRO A 620 -20.01 -15.26 -9.01
CA PRO A 620 -21.07 -14.60 -9.79
C PRO A 620 -21.13 -13.09 -9.56
N SER A 621 -20.74 -12.61 -8.37
CA SER A 621 -20.64 -11.19 -8.01
C SER A 621 -19.66 -10.47 -8.93
N ASN A 622 -18.43 -10.97 -9.06
CA ASN A 622 -17.43 -10.37 -9.95
C ASN A 622 -17.80 -10.55 -11.44
N ALA A 623 -18.27 -11.74 -11.84
CA ALA A 623 -18.59 -12.02 -13.25
C ALA A 623 -19.72 -11.13 -13.78
N LEU A 624 -20.82 -11.00 -13.02
CA LEU A 624 -21.94 -10.14 -13.44
C LEU A 624 -21.55 -8.65 -13.41
N ALA A 625 -20.67 -8.23 -12.51
CA ALA A 625 -20.16 -6.86 -12.50
C ALA A 625 -19.41 -6.52 -13.79
N VAL A 626 -18.69 -7.46 -14.41
CA VAL A 626 -18.02 -7.24 -15.71
C VAL A 626 -19.08 -6.94 -16.78
N LEU A 627 -20.14 -7.75 -16.86
CA LEU A 627 -21.26 -7.50 -17.78
C LEU A 627 -21.99 -6.19 -17.47
N GLY A 628 -22.09 -5.84 -16.18
CA GLY A 628 -22.62 -4.56 -15.73
C GLY A 628 -21.79 -3.37 -16.23
N VAL A 629 -20.47 -3.46 -16.21
CA VAL A 629 -19.57 -2.44 -16.78
C VAL A 629 -19.65 -2.40 -18.31
N ILE A 630 -19.79 -3.55 -18.98
CA ILE A 630 -19.95 -3.61 -20.44
C ILE A 630 -21.26 -2.95 -20.88
N ASN A 631 -22.38 -3.31 -20.24
CA ASN A 631 -23.72 -2.94 -20.67
C ASN A 631 -24.23 -1.63 -20.05
N GLY A 632 -23.77 -1.28 -18.86
CA GLY A 632 -24.36 -0.22 -18.04
C GLY A 632 -25.58 -0.70 -17.25
N PHE A 633 -25.86 -0.04 -16.12
CA PHE A 633 -26.99 -0.39 -15.25
C PHE A 633 -28.32 -0.35 -16.00
N SER A 634 -28.50 0.63 -16.88
CA SER A 634 -29.72 0.82 -17.66
C SER A 634 -30.07 -0.33 -18.61
N ASN A 635 -29.09 -1.18 -18.96
CA ASN A 635 -29.27 -2.31 -19.89
C ASN A 635 -29.26 -3.69 -19.21
N LEU A 636 -29.16 -3.75 -17.87
CA LEU A 636 -29.39 -4.99 -17.14
C LEU A 636 -30.87 -5.42 -17.20
N PRO A 637 -31.22 -6.70 -16.97
CA PRO A 637 -32.61 -7.15 -16.93
C PRO A 637 -33.49 -6.29 -16.01
N ALA A 638 -34.70 -5.94 -16.46
CA ALA A 638 -35.56 -4.96 -15.78
C ALA A 638 -35.86 -5.32 -14.31
N ASN A 639 -36.11 -6.59 -14.03
CA ASN A 639 -36.35 -7.11 -12.70
C ASN A 639 -35.12 -6.93 -11.77
N MET A 640 -33.90 -7.10 -12.28
CA MET A 640 -32.66 -6.84 -11.55
C MET A 640 -32.49 -5.35 -11.25
N GLN A 641 -32.79 -4.48 -12.23
CA GLN A 641 -32.77 -3.03 -12.01
C GLN A 641 -33.76 -2.60 -10.92
N GLU A 642 -34.96 -3.16 -10.91
CA GLU A 642 -36.00 -2.88 -9.91
C GLU A 642 -35.54 -3.28 -8.51
N GLY A 643 -34.93 -4.45 -8.34
CA GLY A 643 -34.40 -4.89 -7.05
C GLY A 643 -33.28 -3.98 -6.54
N ILE A 644 -32.37 -3.52 -7.40
CA ILE A 644 -31.35 -2.52 -7.03
C ILE A 644 -31.99 -1.19 -6.63
N LYS A 645 -32.92 -0.67 -7.43
CA LYS A 645 -33.63 0.59 -7.14
C LYS A 645 -34.35 0.54 -5.80
N ALA A 646 -34.88 -0.62 -5.41
CA ALA A 646 -35.56 -0.81 -4.13
C ALA A 646 -34.63 -0.66 -2.91
N VAL A 647 -33.32 -0.84 -3.08
CA VAL A 647 -32.33 -0.77 -1.99
C VAL A 647 -31.24 0.29 -2.22
N ALA A 648 -31.37 1.13 -3.27
CA ALA A 648 -30.31 2.01 -3.75
C ALA A 648 -29.76 3.01 -2.71
N ASP A 649 -30.58 3.39 -1.73
CA ASP A 649 -30.23 4.30 -0.63
C ASP A 649 -30.07 3.57 0.72
N SER A 650 -30.16 2.25 0.74
CA SER A 650 -29.84 1.47 1.94
C SER A 650 -28.33 1.51 2.18
N VAL A 651 -27.95 1.74 3.44
CA VAL A 651 -26.54 1.87 3.83
C VAL A 651 -25.94 0.49 4.11
N PHE A 652 -24.79 0.20 3.50
CA PHE A 652 -24.00 -1.00 3.77
C PHE A 652 -23.47 -0.98 5.20
N ILE A 653 -23.46 -2.13 5.86
CA ILE A 653 -23.17 -2.20 7.30
C ILE A 653 -21.80 -1.62 7.65
N HIS A 654 -21.74 -0.88 8.75
CA HIS A 654 -20.52 -0.22 9.25
C HIS A 654 -19.85 0.75 8.25
N THR A 655 -20.54 1.13 7.18
CA THR A 655 -20.10 2.15 6.23
C THR A 655 -21.03 3.37 6.28
N ASP A 656 -20.65 4.45 5.60
CA ASP A 656 -21.55 5.55 5.28
C ASP A 656 -21.97 5.54 3.79
N TYR A 657 -21.83 4.39 3.14
CA TYR A 657 -22.08 4.15 1.73
C TYR A 657 -23.44 3.47 1.49
N SER A 658 -24.17 3.98 0.52
CA SER A 658 -25.24 3.27 -0.19
C SER A 658 -24.80 2.96 -1.62
N PHE A 659 -25.58 2.20 -2.39
CA PHE A 659 -25.32 2.00 -3.82
C PHE A 659 -25.15 3.34 -4.55
N ASN A 660 -26.07 4.28 -4.36
CA ASN A 660 -26.00 5.59 -5.02
C ASN A 660 -24.73 6.37 -4.64
N ARG A 661 -24.30 6.30 -3.38
CA ARG A 661 -23.07 6.97 -2.94
C ARG A 661 -21.82 6.27 -3.47
N ALA A 662 -21.81 4.94 -3.54
CA ALA A 662 -20.71 4.17 -4.11
C ALA A 662 -20.49 4.54 -5.58
N VAL A 663 -21.58 4.58 -6.37
CA VAL A 663 -21.55 5.02 -7.78
C VAL A 663 -21.01 6.44 -7.91
N GLU A 664 -21.52 7.38 -7.11
CA GLU A 664 -21.10 8.78 -7.16
C GLU A 664 -19.62 8.95 -6.79
N SER A 665 -19.17 8.29 -5.72
CA SER A 665 -17.78 8.36 -5.26
C SER A 665 -16.83 7.76 -6.30
N SER A 666 -17.11 6.53 -6.78
CA SER A 666 -16.32 5.88 -7.81
C SER A 666 -16.24 6.71 -9.09
N TYR A 667 -17.36 7.34 -9.51
CA TYR A 667 -17.37 8.24 -10.66
C TYR A 667 -16.47 9.46 -10.46
N ASN A 668 -16.52 10.09 -9.28
CA ASN A 668 -15.68 11.25 -8.97
C ASN A 668 -14.19 10.90 -8.94
N TYR A 669 -13.81 9.75 -8.37
CA TYR A 669 -12.44 9.25 -8.44
C TYR A 669 -12.03 8.90 -9.87
N ALA A 670 -12.91 8.32 -10.69
CA ALA A 670 -12.62 8.09 -12.09
C ALA A 670 -12.28 9.40 -12.83
N LEU A 671 -13.06 10.45 -12.64
CA LEU A 671 -12.77 11.76 -13.23
C LEU A 671 -11.43 12.33 -12.75
N LYS A 672 -11.11 12.16 -11.46
CA LYS A 672 -9.84 12.57 -10.87
C LYS A 672 -8.67 11.83 -11.53
N PHE A 673 -8.69 10.51 -11.53
CA PHE A 673 -7.61 9.69 -12.08
C PHE A 673 -7.45 9.88 -13.58
N ILE A 674 -8.55 10.04 -14.33
CA ILE A 674 -8.49 10.38 -15.76
C ILE A 674 -7.71 11.69 -15.97
N THR A 675 -7.97 12.71 -15.15
CA THR A 675 -7.28 14.01 -15.25
C THR A 675 -5.80 13.89 -14.85
N GLU A 676 -5.51 13.19 -13.75
CA GLU A 676 -4.13 12.98 -13.26
C GLU A 676 -3.27 12.17 -14.24
N ASN A 677 -3.88 11.29 -15.05
CA ASN A 677 -3.20 10.48 -16.05
C ASN A 677 -3.23 11.10 -17.47
N GLY A 678 -3.41 12.43 -17.58
CA GLY A 678 -3.30 13.16 -18.84
C GLY A 678 -4.53 13.09 -19.75
N GLY A 679 -5.67 12.64 -19.21
CA GLY A 679 -6.98 12.77 -19.83
C GLY A 679 -7.62 14.15 -19.62
N SER A 680 -8.84 14.33 -20.12
CA SER A 680 -9.58 15.59 -20.01
C SER A 680 -11.07 15.34 -19.77
N VAL A 681 -11.68 16.12 -18.88
CA VAL A 681 -13.10 16.01 -18.51
C VAL A 681 -13.86 17.27 -18.95
N SER A 682 -14.96 17.10 -19.67
CA SER A 682 -15.90 18.17 -20.03
C SER A 682 -17.35 17.72 -19.85
N LYS A 683 -18.31 18.65 -19.88
CA LYS A 683 -19.75 18.32 -19.76
C LYS A 683 -20.28 17.40 -20.85
N ARG A 684 -19.61 17.31 -22.02
CA ARG A 684 -20.08 16.52 -23.16
C ARG A 684 -19.24 15.28 -23.44
N LYS A 685 -17.98 15.28 -23.00
CA LYS A 685 -17.01 14.27 -23.40
C LYS A 685 -15.89 14.16 -22.36
N ILE A 686 -15.57 12.92 -22.00
CA ILE A 686 -14.38 12.55 -21.24
C ILE A 686 -13.41 11.91 -22.22
N ARG A 687 -12.16 12.36 -22.20
CA ARG A 687 -11.05 11.74 -22.93
C ARG A 687 -10.12 11.09 -21.93
N ILE A 688 -9.77 9.84 -22.17
CA ILE A 688 -8.91 9.05 -21.30
C ILE A 688 -7.66 8.70 -22.10
N LYS A 689 -6.49 8.95 -21.52
CA LYS A 689 -5.23 8.47 -22.10
C LYS A 689 -5.17 6.96 -21.91
N LYS A 690 -5.19 6.20 -23.00
CA LYS A 690 -5.16 4.73 -22.93
C LYS A 690 -3.84 4.30 -22.28
N GLN A 691 -3.91 3.47 -21.25
CA GLN A 691 -2.72 2.83 -20.68
C GLN A 691 -2.57 1.41 -21.25
N ILE A 692 -1.33 1.02 -21.49
CA ILE A 692 -0.97 -0.37 -21.83
C ILE A 692 -0.84 -1.13 -20.50
N PRO A 693 -1.46 -2.31 -20.32
CA PRO A 693 -1.24 -3.12 -19.13
C PRO A 693 0.25 -3.40 -18.88
N VAL A 694 0.68 -3.31 -17.62
CA VAL A 694 2.03 -3.65 -17.18
C VAL A 694 1.88 -4.48 -15.91
N PRO A 695 2.50 -5.67 -15.84
CA PRO A 695 2.38 -6.50 -14.66
C PRO A 695 3.22 -5.97 -13.48
N PRO A 696 2.83 -6.24 -12.23
CA PRO A 696 3.69 -6.06 -11.07
C PRO A 696 4.88 -7.04 -11.11
N VAL A 697 5.81 -6.91 -10.16
CA VAL A 697 6.89 -7.89 -9.97
C VAL A 697 6.28 -9.24 -9.57
N LEU A 698 6.90 -10.34 -10.01
CA LEU A 698 6.52 -11.69 -9.60
C LEU A 698 6.76 -11.89 -8.09
N GLU A 699 5.74 -12.41 -7.43
CA GLU A 699 5.61 -12.67 -6.02
C GLU A 699 4.95 -14.05 -5.89
N VAL A 700 5.50 -14.89 -5.01
CA VAL A 700 5.01 -16.26 -4.81
C VAL A 700 4.91 -16.48 -3.31
N SER A 701 3.70 -16.71 -2.81
CA SER A 701 3.43 -16.86 -1.38
C SER A 701 4.05 -18.15 -0.81
N PHE A 702 3.84 -19.28 -1.49
CA PHE A 702 4.27 -20.59 -1.02
C PHE A 702 4.99 -21.40 -2.14
N PRO A 703 6.25 -21.06 -2.48
CA PRO A 703 6.94 -21.66 -3.62
C PRO A 703 7.02 -23.19 -3.56
N GLY A 704 6.25 -23.87 -4.43
CA GLY A 704 6.22 -25.34 -4.56
C GLY A 704 5.68 -26.08 -3.33
N LEU A 705 5.06 -25.39 -2.38
CA LEU A 705 4.58 -25.99 -1.14
C LEU A 705 3.33 -26.84 -1.41
N ILE A 706 3.32 -28.09 -0.96
CA ILE A 706 2.19 -29.01 -1.12
C ILE A 706 1.86 -29.71 0.20
N TYR A 707 0.61 -30.09 0.37
CA TYR A 707 0.14 -30.87 1.52
C TYR A 707 0.88 -32.22 1.62
N LYS A 708 1.29 -32.61 2.84
CA LYS A 708 1.88 -33.92 3.11
C LYS A 708 1.03 -34.76 4.06
N SER A 709 0.67 -34.20 5.20
CA SER A 709 -0.07 -34.94 6.24
C SER A 709 -0.62 -34.00 7.31
N SER A 710 -1.60 -34.45 8.07
CA SER A 710 -2.11 -33.77 9.26
C SER A 710 -1.77 -34.56 10.53
N ILE A 711 -1.53 -33.85 11.63
CA ILE A 711 -1.24 -34.40 12.96
C ILE A 711 -2.28 -33.86 13.92
N SER A 712 -3.11 -34.72 14.52
CA SER A 712 -4.02 -34.31 15.58
C SER A 712 -3.31 -34.20 16.92
N VAL A 713 -3.73 -33.26 17.77
CA VAL A 713 -3.27 -33.22 19.17
C VAL A 713 -3.67 -34.45 19.99
N PHE A 714 -4.65 -35.22 19.50
CA PHE A 714 -5.12 -36.45 20.14
C PHE A 714 -4.45 -37.72 19.59
N ASP A 715 -3.60 -37.59 18.56
CA ASP A 715 -2.86 -38.74 18.02
C ASP A 715 -1.81 -39.21 19.02
N LYS A 716 -1.72 -40.55 19.22
CA LYS A 716 -0.82 -41.16 20.21
C LYS A 716 0.66 -40.75 20.05
N ASN A 717 1.08 -40.46 18.82
CA ASN A 717 2.45 -40.09 18.46
C ASN A 717 2.54 -38.67 17.88
N GLY A 718 1.50 -37.85 18.00
CA GLY A 718 1.46 -36.50 17.45
C GLY A 718 2.16 -35.49 18.35
N PHE A 719 1.45 -35.03 19.39
CA PHE A 719 1.94 -34.02 20.32
C PHE A 719 2.45 -34.64 21.62
N VAL A 720 3.64 -34.23 22.06
CA VAL A 720 4.15 -34.54 23.40
C VAL A 720 3.83 -33.37 24.33
N LEU A 721 2.79 -33.54 25.14
CA LEU A 721 2.33 -32.55 26.11
C LEU A 721 3.01 -32.77 27.47
N LYS A 722 3.62 -31.72 28.02
CA LYS A 722 4.22 -31.70 29.37
C LYS A 722 3.59 -30.58 30.19
N GLY A 723 3.20 -30.88 31.42
CA GLY A 723 2.50 -29.93 32.29
C GLY A 723 1.03 -30.26 32.46
N LYS A 724 0.21 -29.26 32.78
CA LYS A 724 -1.21 -29.41 33.12
C LYS A 724 -2.11 -29.02 31.94
N TRP A 725 -2.30 -29.96 31.02
CA TRP A 725 -3.19 -29.81 29.87
C TRP A 725 -4.58 -30.38 30.16
N SER A 726 -5.62 -29.72 29.65
CA SER A 726 -7.02 -30.14 29.77
C SER A 726 -7.67 -30.27 28.39
N ASN A 727 -8.65 -31.17 28.25
CA ASN A 727 -9.40 -31.33 27.01
C ASN A 727 -10.57 -30.34 26.95
N HIS A 728 -10.78 -29.72 25.80
CA HIS A 728 -11.92 -28.86 25.50
C HIS A 728 -12.91 -29.61 24.59
N PRO A 729 -14.21 -29.71 24.95
CA PRO A 729 -15.21 -30.44 24.18
C PRO A 729 -15.55 -29.74 22.84
N VAL A 730 -16.18 -30.47 21.93
CA VAL A 730 -16.80 -29.91 20.72
C VAL A 730 -18.09 -29.16 21.11
N GLU A 731 -18.21 -27.90 20.72
CA GLU A 731 -19.44 -27.10 20.88
C GLU A 731 -20.44 -27.44 19.76
N THR A 732 -21.14 -28.57 19.85
CA THR A 732 -22.30 -28.85 18.97
C THR A 732 -23.53 -29.16 19.80
N ALA A 733 -24.64 -28.47 19.51
CA ALA A 733 -25.94 -28.77 20.07
C ALA A 733 -26.37 -30.20 19.67
N GLY A 734 -26.44 -31.11 20.66
CA GLY A 734 -27.09 -32.42 20.50
C GLY A 734 -26.20 -33.64 20.25
N ALA A 735 -24.87 -33.53 20.21
CA ALA A 735 -24.00 -34.70 20.07
C ALA A 735 -23.87 -35.48 21.40
N GLN A 736 -24.37 -36.72 21.44
CA GLN A 736 -24.24 -37.63 22.60
C GLN A 736 -22.87 -38.32 22.72
N ASN A 737 -21.90 -37.99 21.86
CA ASN A 737 -20.52 -38.51 21.94
C ASN A 737 -19.56 -37.44 22.46
N ARG A 738 -18.75 -37.81 23.47
CA ARG A 738 -17.70 -36.96 24.07
C ARG A 738 -16.49 -36.82 23.14
N ASN A 739 -16.65 -36.14 22.00
CA ASN A 739 -15.53 -35.75 21.17
C ASN A 739 -14.91 -34.44 21.71
N PHE A 740 -13.58 -34.35 21.70
CA PHE A 740 -12.84 -33.16 22.10
C PHE A 740 -12.37 -32.41 20.86
N GLN A 741 -12.42 -31.08 20.91
CA GLN A 741 -12.03 -30.19 19.83
C GLN A 741 -10.55 -29.79 19.93
N SER A 742 -10.08 -29.50 21.14
CA SER A 742 -8.70 -29.06 21.40
C SER A 742 -8.24 -29.52 22.77
N VAL A 743 -6.92 -29.41 23.00
CA VAL A 743 -6.34 -29.37 24.36
C VAL A 743 -5.93 -27.94 24.67
N PHE A 744 -5.90 -27.57 25.94
CA PHE A 744 -5.46 -26.25 26.35
C PHE A 744 -4.69 -26.24 27.66
N SER A 745 -3.86 -25.21 27.81
CA SER A 745 -3.27 -24.82 29.09
C SER A 745 -3.09 -23.30 29.15
N GLY A 746 -3.28 -22.74 30.35
CA GLY A 746 -2.93 -21.36 30.68
C GLY A 746 -1.78 -21.24 31.68
N ASN A 747 -1.14 -22.36 32.04
CA ASN A 747 -0.09 -22.40 33.06
C ASN A 747 1.28 -22.04 32.47
N LYS A 748 1.97 -21.08 33.08
CA LYS A 748 3.34 -20.71 32.68
C LYS A 748 4.28 -21.92 32.73
N GLY A 749 4.97 -22.17 31.63
CA GLY A 749 5.97 -23.23 31.49
C GLY A 749 5.44 -24.58 31.01
N ASP A 750 4.12 -24.74 30.81
CA ASP A 750 3.58 -25.92 30.13
C ASP A 750 4.05 -25.96 28.67
N ILE A 751 4.33 -27.16 28.17
CA ILE A 751 4.97 -27.39 26.86
C ILE A 751 4.11 -28.30 26.00
N ALA A 752 3.99 -27.96 24.73
CA ALA A 752 3.59 -28.86 23.66
C ALA A 752 4.73 -28.98 22.64
N GLU A 753 5.17 -30.21 22.33
CA GLU A 753 6.23 -30.47 21.36
C GLU A 753 5.72 -31.37 20.23
N ILE A 754 6.09 -31.02 18.99
CA ILE A 754 5.72 -31.73 17.76
C ILE A 754 7.01 -32.03 16.99
N ARG A 755 7.13 -33.25 16.48
CA ARG A 755 8.18 -33.62 15.51
C ARG A 755 7.54 -33.92 14.17
N PHE A 756 8.15 -33.44 13.10
CA PHE A 756 7.65 -33.67 11.74
C PHE A 756 8.82 -33.79 10.76
N THR A 757 8.53 -34.33 9.58
CA THR A 757 9.47 -34.37 8.46
C THR A 757 8.85 -33.66 7.27
N GLY A 758 9.49 -32.64 6.74
CA GLY A 758 9.01 -31.88 5.58
C GLY A 758 9.65 -30.50 5.48
N THR A 759 9.12 -29.66 4.59
CA THR A 759 9.65 -28.32 4.32
C THR A 759 8.77 -27.20 4.89
N GLY A 760 7.67 -27.55 5.57
CA GLY A 760 6.83 -26.58 6.27
C GLY A 760 5.85 -27.23 7.24
N ILE A 761 5.33 -26.41 8.15
CA ILE A 761 4.31 -26.79 9.14
C ILE A 761 3.43 -25.59 9.50
N SER A 762 2.13 -25.82 9.70
CA SER A 762 1.21 -24.91 10.38
C SER A 762 0.66 -25.58 11.63
N VAL A 763 0.72 -24.91 12.78
CA VAL A 763 0.11 -25.36 14.03
C VAL A 763 -1.24 -24.68 14.20
N SER A 764 -2.27 -25.50 14.35
CA SER A 764 -3.67 -25.06 14.43
C SER A 764 -4.19 -25.02 15.87
N GLY A 765 -5.11 -24.09 16.13
CA GLY A 765 -5.68 -23.88 17.44
C GLY A 765 -6.83 -22.88 17.46
N ASN A 766 -7.10 -22.27 18.61
CA ASN A 766 -8.22 -21.32 18.74
C ASN A 766 -7.74 -19.89 19.04
N TRP A 767 -8.43 -18.94 18.44
CA TRP A 767 -8.37 -17.51 18.70
C TRP A 767 -9.64 -17.06 19.41
N VAL A 768 -9.52 -16.85 20.72
CA VAL A 768 -10.67 -16.72 21.64
C VAL A 768 -10.48 -15.64 22.69
N LYS A 769 -11.58 -15.25 23.34
CA LYS A 769 -11.63 -14.17 24.32
C LYS A 769 -10.79 -14.40 25.56
N ASP A 770 -10.53 -15.66 25.93
CA ASP A 770 -9.67 -16.05 27.05
C ASP A 770 -8.25 -16.47 26.60
N GLY A 771 -7.90 -16.16 25.35
CA GLY A 771 -6.63 -16.50 24.72
C GLY A 771 -5.41 -15.85 25.41
N GLY A 772 -4.36 -16.64 25.60
CA GLY A 772 -3.08 -16.21 26.17
C GLY A 772 -1.92 -16.20 25.17
N LYS A 773 -0.71 -15.99 25.69
CA LYS A 773 0.53 -15.96 24.93
C LYS A 773 1.38 -17.21 25.09
N ALA A 774 2.06 -17.60 24.01
CA ALA A 774 3.04 -18.69 24.01
C ALA A 774 4.28 -18.32 23.20
N ASP A 775 5.44 -18.82 23.61
CA ASP A 775 6.68 -18.76 22.84
C ASP A 775 6.78 -20.02 21.96
N VAL A 776 6.99 -19.84 20.66
CA VAL A 776 7.15 -20.92 19.69
C VAL A 776 8.61 -21.01 19.25
N PHE A 777 9.20 -22.17 19.46
CA PHE A 777 10.56 -22.50 19.07
C PHE A 777 10.54 -23.48 17.90
N LEU A 778 11.38 -23.22 16.91
CA LEU A 778 11.65 -24.12 15.79
C LEU A 778 13.12 -24.55 15.87
N ASP A 779 13.36 -25.85 15.92
CA ASP A 779 14.70 -26.47 16.03
C ASP A 779 15.55 -25.87 17.16
N GLY A 780 14.89 -25.61 18.30
CA GLY A 780 15.52 -25.09 19.52
C GLY A 780 15.77 -23.58 19.52
N LYS A 781 15.49 -22.86 18.43
CA LYS A 781 15.58 -21.40 18.35
C LYS A 781 14.20 -20.77 18.53
N LEU A 782 14.12 -19.71 19.33
CA LEU A 782 12.88 -18.93 19.46
C LEU A 782 12.55 -18.34 18.08
N HIS A 783 11.41 -18.71 17.53
CA HIS A 783 10.94 -18.19 16.25
C HIS A 783 10.03 -16.98 16.46
N ARG A 784 9.01 -17.11 17.30
CA ARG A 784 7.99 -16.08 17.52
C ARG A 784 7.28 -16.28 18.86
N THR A 785 6.90 -15.18 19.51
CA THR A 785 5.83 -15.19 20.52
C THR A 785 4.48 -14.98 19.85
N ILE A 786 3.53 -15.88 20.07
CA ILE A 786 2.15 -15.77 19.58
C ILE A 786 1.21 -15.29 20.67
N ASP A 787 0.15 -14.60 20.26
CA ASP A 787 -0.96 -14.19 21.10
C ASP A 787 -2.25 -14.74 20.51
N THR A 788 -2.95 -15.58 21.29
CA THR A 788 -4.16 -16.28 20.85
C THR A 788 -5.45 -15.57 21.27
N TYR A 789 -5.35 -14.36 21.82
CA TYR A 789 -6.53 -13.54 22.05
C TYR A 789 -7.15 -13.07 20.73
N TYR A 790 -8.45 -13.35 20.56
CA TYR A 790 -9.29 -12.70 19.56
C TYR A 790 -10.72 -12.63 20.07
N PHE A 791 -11.22 -11.41 20.18
CA PHE A 791 -12.64 -11.16 20.37
C PHE A 791 -12.96 -9.80 19.76
N TYR A 792 -13.50 -9.82 18.54
CA TYR A 792 -13.80 -8.61 17.80
C TYR A 792 -15.15 -8.76 17.11
N SER A 793 -16.02 -7.75 17.25
CA SER A 793 -17.40 -7.79 16.75
C SER A 793 -18.20 -9.03 17.16
N GLY A 794 -17.91 -9.58 18.34
CA GLY A 794 -18.55 -10.81 18.84
C GLY A 794 -18.03 -12.10 18.18
N GLN A 795 -17.03 -12.01 17.30
CA GLN A 795 -16.43 -13.15 16.60
C GLN A 795 -15.26 -13.75 17.39
N GLN A 796 -15.18 -15.08 17.39
CA GLN A 796 -14.04 -15.89 17.81
C GLN A 796 -13.79 -16.92 16.73
N HIS A 797 -12.55 -17.41 16.62
CA HIS A 797 -12.16 -18.36 15.59
C HIS A 797 -11.61 -19.64 16.21
N ARG A 798 -12.02 -20.78 15.65
CA ARG A 798 -11.63 -22.12 16.12
C ARG A 798 -10.94 -22.84 14.97
N ASN A 799 -9.96 -23.67 15.28
CA ASN A 799 -9.20 -24.44 14.31
C ASN A 799 -8.54 -23.59 13.20
N VAL A 800 -7.90 -22.49 13.58
CA VAL A 800 -7.14 -21.59 12.69
C VAL A 800 -5.63 -21.77 12.87
N SER A 801 -4.83 -21.37 11.89
CA SER A 801 -3.36 -21.32 12.01
C SER A 801 -2.96 -20.32 13.10
N LEU A 802 -2.43 -20.81 14.22
CA LEU A 802 -1.89 -19.95 15.27
C LEU A 802 -0.46 -19.48 14.94
N TRP A 803 0.27 -20.33 14.22
CA TRP A 803 1.65 -20.14 13.82
C TRP A 803 1.99 -21.10 12.69
N HIS A 804 2.85 -20.68 11.77
CA HIS A 804 3.38 -21.54 10.72
C HIS A 804 4.81 -21.14 10.34
N ALA A 805 5.49 -22.05 9.67
CA ALA A 805 6.78 -21.84 9.04
C ALA A 805 6.86 -22.67 7.74
N THR A 806 7.39 -22.07 6.69
CA THR A 806 7.56 -22.67 5.36
C THR A 806 8.99 -22.41 4.87
N GLY A 807 9.40 -23.04 3.76
CA GLY A 807 10.75 -22.86 3.21
C GLY A 807 11.86 -23.47 4.08
N LEU A 808 11.52 -24.47 4.90
CA LEU A 808 12.48 -25.24 5.68
C LEU A 808 13.27 -26.19 4.77
N ASN A 809 14.49 -26.54 5.17
CA ASN A 809 15.22 -27.62 4.50
C ASN A 809 14.43 -28.92 4.61
N ASP A 810 14.40 -29.74 3.56
CA ASP A 810 13.74 -31.05 3.68
C ASP A 810 14.47 -31.93 4.71
N GLY A 811 13.76 -32.37 5.73
CA GLY A 811 14.34 -33.10 6.84
C GLY A 811 13.44 -33.17 8.07
N GLU A 812 14.00 -33.68 9.17
CA GLU A 812 13.32 -33.71 10.47
C GLU A 812 13.45 -32.37 11.19
N HIS A 813 12.32 -31.91 11.74
CA HIS A 813 12.21 -30.66 12.49
C HIS A 813 11.44 -30.87 13.79
N THR A 814 11.66 -29.97 14.75
CA THR A 814 10.93 -29.95 16.02
C THR A 814 10.35 -28.57 16.30
N VAL A 815 9.04 -28.53 16.55
CA VAL A 815 8.33 -27.35 17.06
C VAL A 815 8.06 -27.53 18.55
N ARG A 816 8.41 -26.52 19.36
CA ARG A 816 8.13 -26.51 20.79
C ARG A 816 7.40 -25.22 21.18
N ILE A 817 6.21 -25.37 21.75
CA ILE A 817 5.35 -24.28 22.20
C ILE A 817 5.41 -24.23 23.72
N ILE A 818 5.78 -23.09 24.29
CA ILE A 818 5.91 -22.88 25.73
C ILE A 818 4.91 -21.82 26.17
N ILE A 819 3.96 -22.20 27.04
CA ILE A 819 2.93 -21.30 27.54
C ILE A 819 3.56 -20.26 28.47
N LYS A 820 3.29 -18.97 28.24
CA LYS A 820 3.86 -17.89 29.06
C LYS A 820 3.10 -17.64 30.35
N GLY A 821 1.83 -18.04 30.42
CA GLY A 821 0.91 -17.64 31.49
C GLY A 821 0.67 -16.12 31.49
N GLU A 822 0.86 -15.49 30.33
CA GLU A 822 0.69 -14.06 30.11
C GLU A 822 -0.47 -13.83 29.15
N LYS A 823 -1.13 -12.68 29.28
CA LYS A 823 -2.24 -12.25 28.43
C LYS A 823 -2.14 -10.77 28.13
N ARG A 824 -2.80 -10.32 27.06
CA ARG A 824 -3.03 -8.89 26.87
C ARG A 824 -4.15 -8.38 27.81
N PRO A 825 -4.21 -7.07 28.11
CA PRO A 825 -5.20 -6.52 29.03
C PRO A 825 -6.66 -6.91 28.72
N GLU A 826 -7.00 -6.97 27.43
CA GLU A 826 -8.35 -7.23 26.91
C GLU A 826 -8.79 -8.70 27.04
N SER A 827 -7.84 -9.63 27.19
CA SER A 827 -8.15 -11.05 27.29
C SER A 827 -8.77 -11.41 28.64
N GLU A 828 -9.73 -12.32 28.65
CA GLU A 828 -10.36 -12.88 29.84
C GLU A 828 -9.47 -13.91 30.56
N GLY A 829 -8.41 -14.42 29.90
CA GLY A 829 -7.61 -15.54 30.40
C GLY A 829 -6.24 -15.66 29.76
N THR A 830 -5.53 -16.74 30.08
CA THR A 830 -4.17 -17.03 29.58
C THR A 830 -4.13 -18.33 28.77
N ASN A 831 -5.29 -18.87 28.39
CA ASN A 831 -5.38 -20.19 27.79
C ASN A 831 -4.87 -20.19 26.35
N VAL A 832 -4.08 -21.19 25.99
CA VAL A 832 -3.69 -21.47 24.60
C VAL A 832 -4.28 -22.82 24.23
N TYR A 833 -5.12 -22.83 23.20
CA TYR A 833 -5.83 -24.01 22.71
C TYR A 833 -5.15 -24.53 21.44
N LEU A 834 -4.82 -25.83 21.40
CA LEU A 834 -4.19 -26.50 20.27
C LEU A 834 -5.12 -27.61 19.74
N THR A 835 -5.30 -27.67 18.42
CA THR A 835 -6.13 -28.69 17.74
C THR A 835 -5.28 -29.71 16.99
N GLY A 836 -4.19 -29.28 16.36
CA GLY A 836 -3.33 -30.13 15.55
C GLY A 836 -2.28 -29.34 14.78
N ALA A 837 -1.73 -29.97 13.74
CA ALA A 837 -0.82 -29.33 12.80
C ALA A 837 -0.98 -29.91 11.38
N THR A 838 -0.75 -29.08 10.37
CA THR A 838 -0.63 -29.48 8.96
C THR A 838 0.83 -29.43 8.56
N VAL A 839 1.34 -30.53 8.02
CA VAL A 839 2.72 -30.67 7.54
C VAL A 839 2.74 -30.56 6.03
N PHE A 840 3.72 -29.83 5.52
CA PHE A 840 3.93 -29.58 4.11
C PHE A 840 5.27 -30.14 3.63
N THR A 841 5.37 -30.37 2.33
CA THR A 841 6.62 -30.68 1.62
C THR A 841 6.71 -29.83 0.35
N THR A 842 7.82 -29.91 -0.37
CA THR A 842 7.99 -29.19 -1.64
C THR A 842 7.88 -30.18 -2.79
N GLY A 843 6.90 -29.97 -3.66
CA GLY A 843 6.72 -30.76 -4.88
C GLY A 843 7.72 -30.33 -5.97
N THR A 844 8.21 -31.30 -6.74
CA THR A 844 8.99 -31.07 -7.98
C THR A 844 8.11 -30.92 -9.19
#